data_AF-A0A075B4U2-F1
#
_entry.id   AF-A0A075B4U2-F1
#
_cell.length_a   1.000
_cell.length_b   1.000
_cell.length_c   1.000
_cell.angle_alpha   90.00
_cell.angle_beta   90.00
_cell.angle_gamma   90.00
#
_symmetry.space_group_name_H-M   'P 1'
#
loop_
_entity.id
_entity.type
_entity.pdbx_description
1 polymer ?
#
loop_
_entity_poly.entity_id
_entity_poly.type
_entity_poly.pdbx_seq_one_letter_code
_entity_poly.pdbx_strand_id
1 'polypeptide(L)'
;RFLVENAGVNNFVQERIKRIEEKDEKFVESVLYEANCGDLIIGVFVVDIFKDKRNSLSISHPFNLYNYFEIECPMDSDGVNLKHGRIETFFIDLNFYGKTRLFLKEICRRAKLDCLFFCLDPEKKAYENSIMNSFTWSVKPKRFIAHSDTHSHPGFSVRFFSLNASQDLKIDINSSIVLVGCSDVSISMLETFLLNRNYNFRNLTIISPFGIEEKQCYWNGEYSKEKLDRLGLFHSLNVVAQNLVGIDRDKKIVSTEFGLNLNYDYLVLATGVEYNQLEFLKDCDSQNGVFNFNRSILEDLTRELQRELHQEVAIFTNDLHGLAAVSLATDLGIPLQKISLIFNEINQNEFLSEIELLKHNGLKIYNSKIKECKFQDSRMNSIILDNQDELQCNLFINASNKQPSTQMINILNQSFLTVDAKLIIDQNCKTNDNFIYAAGPLTRFSSKYNTLWEHSFLNSRQVGINLANRIIRLTTKDNSDPFLDFESYYSDPIVLNHSLPMQRMLLDIKKPLIPHLKLETPVKKIESNANNQYCSLEINANGYIQRITILASEANMKTKNYSFLYNKHHKLLLNLLSRYEDGLVPDLLQFINNLANYHLYSQDVEDLYHELGSIISGQADNPVIEKIRNAQTISSREMLELFNEWQQFGVRETLHDRVIEYVNTVSI
;
A
#
# COMPACT_ATOMS: atom_id res chain seq x y z
N ARG A 1 -20.77 -38.01 -12.65
CA ARG A 1 -20.36 -39.44 -12.41
C ARG A 1 -19.31 -39.97 -13.42
N PHE A 2 -19.42 -39.74 -14.74
CA PHE A 2 -18.46 -40.30 -15.72
C PHE A 2 -17.08 -39.58 -15.77
N LEU A 3 -17.01 -38.27 -15.50
CA LEU A 3 -15.72 -37.56 -15.34
C LEU A 3 -15.01 -37.85 -14.02
N VAL A 4 -15.72 -38.39 -13.03
CA VAL A 4 -15.18 -38.69 -11.68
C VAL A 4 -14.18 -39.86 -11.76
N GLU A 5 -14.26 -40.68 -12.80
CA GLU A 5 -13.44 -41.89 -12.93
C GLU A 5 -12.14 -41.70 -13.73
N ASN A 6 -12.04 -40.68 -14.61
CA ASN A 6 -10.96 -40.64 -15.63
C ASN A 6 -9.98 -39.46 -15.55
N ALA A 7 -10.23 -38.43 -14.74
CA ALA A 7 -9.23 -37.40 -14.46
C ALA A 7 -8.70 -37.61 -13.04
N GLY A 8 -7.38 -37.53 -12.83
CA GLY A 8 -6.70 -37.62 -11.51
C GLY A 8 -7.09 -36.55 -10.47
N VAL A 9 -8.27 -35.96 -10.62
CA VAL A 9 -9.01 -35.02 -9.75
C VAL A 9 -9.79 -35.79 -8.65
N ASN A 10 -9.68 -37.12 -8.64
CA ASN A 10 -10.54 -38.06 -7.92
C ASN A 10 -10.61 -37.82 -6.39
N ASN A 11 -9.48 -37.57 -5.72
CA ASN A 11 -9.51 -37.30 -4.27
C ASN A 11 -9.99 -35.89 -3.94
N PHE A 12 -9.64 -34.89 -4.75
CA PHE A 12 -9.90 -33.47 -4.43
C PHE A 12 -11.37 -33.09 -4.55
N VAL A 13 -12.04 -33.53 -5.62
CA VAL A 13 -13.47 -33.27 -5.82
C VAL A 13 -14.32 -34.14 -4.90
N GLN A 14 -13.94 -35.40 -4.64
CA GLN A 14 -14.66 -36.24 -3.68
C GLN A 14 -14.54 -35.73 -2.23
N GLU A 15 -13.37 -35.25 -1.82
CA GLU A 15 -13.17 -34.67 -0.48
C GLU A 15 -13.97 -33.38 -0.30
N ARG A 16 -14.10 -32.56 -1.35
CA ARG A 16 -14.95 -31.35 -1.34
C ARG A 16 -16.44 -31.67 -1.36
N ILE A 17 -16.88 -32.71 -2.09
CA ILE A 17 -18.27 -33.18 -2.06
C ILE A 17 -18.61 -33.72 -0.66
N LYS A 18 -17.72 -34.47 -0.01
CA LYS A 18 -17.91 -34.88 1.41
C LYS A 18 -18.01 -33.69 2.35
N ARG A 19 -17.20 -32.64 2.18
CA ARG A 19 -17.31 -31.40 2.99
C ARG A 19 -18.63 -30.65 2.77
N ILE A 20 -19.25 -30.78 1.60
CA ILE A 20 -20.59 -30.22 1.34
C ILE A 20 -21.65 -30.99 2.13
N GLU A 21 -21.53 -32.31 2.22
CA GLU A 21 -22.41 -33.19 3.01
C GLU A 21 -22.25 -32.98 4.54
N GLU A 22 -21.11 -32.42 4.99
CA GLU A 22 -20.81 -32.12 6.40
C GLU A 22 -21.12 -30.67 6.84
N LYS A 23 -21.46 -29.76 5.92
CA LYS A 23 -21.76 -28.34 6.25
C LYS A 23 -23.17 -28.19 6.83
N ASP A 24 -23.29 -27.44 7.94
CA ASP A 24 -24.55 -27.12 8.61
C ASP A 24 -25.63 -26.52 7.66
N GLU A 25 -26.66 -27.30 7.33
CA GLU A 25 -27.77 -26.97 6.41
C GLU A 25 -28.62 -25.75 6.83
N LYS A 26 -28.39 -25.18 8.02
CA LYS A 26 -29.25 -24.13 8.60
C LYS A 26 -29.10 -22.76 7.95
N PHE A 27 -27.97 -22.44 7.30
CA PHE A 27 -27.68 -21.05 6.87
C PHE A 27 -27.17 -20.90 5.42
N VAL A 28 -26.61 -21.95 4.82
CA VAL A 28 -26.04 -21.94 3.47
C VAL A 28 -26.49 -23.20 2.74
N GLU A 29 -26.95 -23.05 1.50
CA GLU A 29 -27.28 -24.16 0.60
C GLU A 29 -26.21 -24.25 -0.49
N SER A 30 -25.37 -25.27 -0.42
CA SER A 30 -24.35 -25.54 -1.43
C SER A 30 -24.97 -26.36 -2.57
N VAL A 31 -25.00 -25.80 -3.78
CA VAL A 31 -25.55 -26.46 -4.98
C VAL A 31 -24.43 -26.79 -5.95
N LEU A 32 -24.41 -28.04 -6.42
CA LEU A 32 -23.51 -28.52 -7.46
C LEU A 32 -24.16 -28.35 -8.84
N TYR A 33 -23.48 -27.64 -9.74
CA TYR A 33 -23.85 -27.52 -11.14
C TYR A 33 -22.85 -28.28 -12.01
N GLU A 34 -23.35 -29.21 -12.82
CA GLU A 34 -22.57 -29.94 -13.83
C GLU A 34 -22.88 -29.36 -15.22
N ALA A 35 -21.83 -29.02 -15.97
CA ALA A 35 -21.93 -28.64 -17.37
C ALA A 35 -21.57 -29.84 -18.24
N ASN A 36 -22.47 -30.23 -19.15
CA ASN A 36 -22.31 -31.41 -20.01
C ASN A 36 -22.36 -31.03 -21.49
N CYS A 37 -21.49 -31.63 -22.30
CA CYS A 37 -21.53 -31.60 -23.75
C CYS A 37 -21.75 -33.04 -24.25
N GLY A 38 -22.99 -33.40 -24.53
CA GLY A 38 -23.37 -34.81 -24.71
C GLY A 38 -23.16 -35.58 -23.40
N ASP A 39 -22.41 -36.68 -23.46
CA ASP A 39 -22.11 -37.54 -22.31
C ASP A 39 -20.85 -37.12 -21.54
N LEU A 40 -20.11 -36.12 -22.04
CA LEU A 40 -18.92 -35.61 -21.40
C LEU A 40 -19.29 -34.46 -20.47
N ILE A 41 -18.95 -34.60 -19.19
CA ILE A 41 -18.94 -33.45 -18.29
C ILE A 41 -17.75 -32.58 -18.72
N ILE A 42 -17.96 -31.27 -18.87
CA ILE A 42 -16.97 -30.29 -19.34
C ILE A 42 -16.66 -29.23 -18.27
N GLY A 43 -17.43 -29.20 -17.18
CA GLY A 43 -17.20 -28.29 -16.06
C GLY A 43 -18.05 -28.64 -14.85
N VAL A 44 -17.55 -28.28 -13.68
CA VAL A 44 -18.18 -28.52 -12.38
C VAL A 44 -18.08 -27.25 -11.54
N PHE A 45 -19.21 -26.81 -10.99
CA PHE A 45 -19.30 -25.59 -10.21
C PHE A 45 -20.03 -25.85 -8.90
N VAL A 46 -19.46 -25.41 -7.79
CA VAL A 46 -20.10 -25.47 -6.47
C VAL A 46 -20.40 -24.05 -6.01
N VAL A 47 -21.69 -23.77 -5.76
CA VAL A 47 -22.16 -22.45 -5.35
C VAL A 47 -22.87 -22.54 -4.02
N ASP A 48 -22.37 -21.80 -3.03
CA ASP A 48 -22.99 -21.58 -1.73
C ASP A 48 -24.03 -20.44 -1.86
N ILE A 49 -25.30 -20.77 -1.72
CA ILE A 49 -26.43 -19.84 -1.72
C ILE A 49 -26.78 -19.50 -0.27
N PHE A 50 -26.74 -18.21 0.08
CA PHE A 50 -27.01 -17.75 1.44
C PHE A 50 -28.51 -17.60 1.68
N LYS A 51 -29.02 -18.22 2.75
CA LYS A 51 -30.46 -18.17 3.12
C LYS A 51 -30.83 -16.99 4.03
N ASP A 52 -29.86 -16.38 4.72
CA ASP A 52 -30.07 -15.24 5.64
C ASP A 52 -29.26 -13.99 5.21
N LYS A 53 -29.89 -12.81 5.31
CA LYS A 53 -29.30 -11.48 5.05
C LYS A 53 -28.07 -11.22 5.94
N ARG A 54 -27.99 -11.78 7.14
CA ARG A 54 -26.87 -11.53 8.08
C ARG A 54 -25.52 -12.09 7.63
N ASN A 55 -25.50 -13.16 6.82
CA ASN A 55 -24.24 -13.73 6.32
C ASN A 55 -23.71 -13.00 5.07
N SER A 56 -24.58 -12.29 4.32
CA SER A 56 -24.16 -11.38 3.23
C SER A 56 -23.19 -10.29 3.71
N LEU A 57 -23.42 -9.81 4.94
CA LEU A 57 -22.64 -8.78 5.60
C LEU A 57 -21.20 -9.21 5.86
N SER A 58 -20.92 -10.51 6.05
CA SER A 58 -19.54 -10.98 6.28
C SER A 58 -18.61 -10.80 5.08
N ILE A 59 -19.15 -10.81 3.85
CA ILE A 59 -18.41 -10.60 2.59
C ILE A 59 -18.45 -9.13 2.17
N SER A 60 -19.54 -8.41 2.45
CA SER A 60 -19.67 -6.99 2.08
C SER A 60 -18.97 -6.02 3.03
N HIS A 61 -18.82 -6.38 4.32
CA HIS A 61 -18.21 -5.48 5.30
C HIS A 61 -16.74 -5.15 4.98
N PRO A 62 -15.89 -6.08 4.49
CA PRO A 62 -14.51 -5.78 4.11
C PRO A 62 -14.25 -5.20 2.72
N PHE A 63 -15.26 -5.09 1.87
CA PHE A 63 -15.06 -4.72 0.46
C PHE A 63 -16.03 -3.63 0.02
N ASN A 64 -15.57 -2.68 -0.81
CA ASN A 64 -16.43 -1.59 -1.30
C ASN A 64 -17.23 -2.10 -2.48
N LEU A 65 -18.35 -2.73 -2.18
CA LEU A 65 -19.27 -3.27 -3.18
C LEU A 65 -20.26 -2.22 -3.72
N TYR A 66 -20.46 -1.11 -3.01
CA TYR A 66 -21.44 -0.07 -3.36
C TYR A 66 -21.14 0.59 -4.70
N ASN A 67 -19.88 0.94 -4.95
CA ASN A 67 -19.43 1.48 -6.25
C ASN A 67 -19.67 0.52 -7.42
N TYR A 68 -19.89 -0.78 -7.16
CA TYR A 68 -20.22 -1.79 -8.18
C TYR A 68 -21.73 -2.03 -8.30
N PHE A 69 -22.52 -1.72 -7.27
CA PHE A 69 -23.97 -1.92 -7.27
C PHE A 69 -24.76 -0.70 -7.75
N GLU A 70 -24.36 0.53 -7.42
CA GLU A 70 -25.08 1.77 -7.77
C GLU A 70 -25.08 2.09 -9.28
N ILE A 71 -24.08 1.63 -10.04
CA ILE A 71 -24.03 1.89 -11.48
C ILE A 71 -25.01 0.97 -12.25
N GLU A 72 -25.52 -0.10 -11.63
CA GLU A 72 -26.15 -1.20 -12.37
C GLU A 72 -27.51 -1.68 -11.85
N CYS A 73 -28.00 -1.16 -10.72
CA CYS A 73 -29.35 -1.42 -10.21
C CYS A 73 -29.92 -0.15 -9.55
N PRO A 74 -31.13 0.32 -9.94
CA PRO A 74 -31.84 1.37 -9.21
C PRO A 74 -32.10 0.91 -7.77
N MET A 75 -31.81 1.78 -6.81
CA MET A 75 -32.10 1.55 -5.40
C MET A 75 -33.63 1.59 -5.20
N ASP A 76 -34.21 0.50 -4.70
CA ASP A 76 -35.54 0.56 -4.08
C ASP A 76 -35.38 0.99 -2.60
N SER A 77 -36.44 1.59 -2.05
CA SER A 77 -36.49 2.27 -0.73
C SER A 77 -36.07 1.46 0.50
N ASP A 78 -35.78 0.16 0.37
CA ASP A 78 -35.45 -0.77 1.47
C ASP A 78 -33.97 -1.23 1.50
N GLY A 79 -33.11 -0.64 0.68
CA GLY A 79 -31.69 -1.02 0.56
C GLY A 79 -31.48 -2.26 -0.32
N VAL A 80 -30.28 -2.36 -0.91
CA VAL A 80 -29.87 -3.33 -1.94
C VAL A 80 -30.34 -4.77 -1.65
N ASN A 81 -31.47 -5.20 -2.24
CA ASN A 81 -31.99 -6.58 -2.17
C ASN A 81 -31.40 -7.44 -3.31
N LEU A 82 -30.07 -7.51 -3.44
CA LEU A 82 -29.44 -8.39 -4.44
C LEU A 82 -29.30 -9.81 -3.89
N LYS A 83 -29.80 -10.80 -4.65
CA LYS A 83 -29.56 -12.22 -4.34
C LYS A 83 -28.17 -12.60 -4.83
N HIS A 84 -27.31 -13.03 -3.91
CA HIS A 84 -25.93 -13.37 -4.23
C HIS A 84 -25.54 -14.78 -3.77
N GLY A 85 -24.58 -15.37 -4.47
CA GLY A 85 -23.97 -16.65 -4.10
C GLY A 85 -22.45 -16.56 -4.04
N ARG A 86 -21.82 -17.45 -3.28
CA ARG A 86 -20.36 -17.60 -3.25
C ARG A 86 -19.95 -18.84 -4.03
N ILE A 87 -18.97 -18.72 -4.91
CA ILE A 87 -18.40 -19.86 -5.62
C ILE A 87 -17.28 -20.46 -4.77
N GLU A 88 -17.47 -21.72 -4.37
CA GLU A 88 -16.48 -22.49 -3.60
C GLU A 88 -15.48 -23.22 -4.50
N THR A 89 -15.93 -23.66 -5.68
CA THR A 89 -15.12 -24.42 -6.63
C THR A 89 -15.58 -24.13 -8.05
N PHE A 90 -14.63 -23.87 -8.94
CA PHE A 90 -14.87 -23.55 -10.34
C PHE A 90 -13.91 -24.34 -11.22
N PHE A 91 -14.39 -25.38 -11.86
CA PHE A 91 -13.61 -26.15 -12.83
C PHE A 91 -14.30 -26.14 -14.19
N ILE A 92 -13.53 -25.90 -15.23
CA ILE A 92 -13.96 -25.99 -16.62
C ILE A 92 -12.81 -26.55 -17.45
N ASP A 93 -13.10 -27.28 -18.52
CA ASP A 93 -12.11 -27.76 -19.47
C ASP A 93 -11.52 -26.59 -20.30
N LEU A 94 -10.20 -26.64 -20.55
CA LEU A 94 -9.41 -25.64 -21.30
C LEU A 94 -10.04 -25.21 -22.62
N ASN A 95 -10.64 -26.16 -23.35
CA ASN A 95 -11.24 -25.89 -24.65
C ASN A 95 -12.49 -25.00 -24.56
N PHE A 96 -13.13 -24.96 -23.38
CA PHE A 96 -14.34 -24.19 -23.12
C PHE A 96 -14.09 -22.91 -22.31
N TYR A 97 -12.83 -22.52 -22.07
CA TYR A 97 -12.47 -21.33 -21.30
C TYR A 97 -13.08 -20.04 -21.86
N GLY A 98 -13.12 -19.88 -23.17
CA GLY A 98 -13.76 -18.72 -23.82
C GLY A 98 -15.27 -18.63 -23.59
N LYS A 99 -15.90 -19.69 -23.07
CA LYS A 99 -17.33 -19.77 -22.79
C LYS A 99 -17.67 -19.67 -21.30
N THR A 100 -16.69 -19.53 -20.41
CA THR A 100 -16.88 -19.36 -18.95
C THR A 100 -17.98 -18.37 -18.58
N ARG A 101 -18.04 -17.22 -19.26
CA ARG A 101 -19.10 -16.22 -19.03
C ARG A 101 -20.51 -16.78 -19.19
N LEU A 102 -20.74 -17.62 -20.20
CA LEU A 102 -22.07 -18.22 -20.43
C LEU A 102 -22.45 -19.18 -19.31
N PHE A 103 -21.49 -19.95 -18.80
CA PHE A 103 -21.71 -20.82 -17.65
C PHE A 103 -22.05 -20.01 -16.40
N LEU A 104 -21.33 -18.92 -16.11
CA LEU A 104 -21.64 -18.05 -14.97
C LEU A 104 -23.04 -17.42 -15.09
N LYS A 105 -23.43 -16.95 -16.28
CA LYS A 105 -24.79 -16.44 -16.53
C LYS A 105 -25.86 -17.51 -16.27
N GLU A 106 -25.62 -18.73 -16.75
CA GLU A 106 -26.56 -19.84 -16.60
C GLU A 106 -26.67 -20.30 -15.13
N ILE A 107 -25.57 -20.29 -14.38
CA ILE A 107 -25.56 -20.55 -12.94
C ILE A 107 -26.39 -19.50 -12.21
N CYS A 108 -26.15 -18.20 -12.46
CA CYS A 108 -26.97 -17.11 -11.92
C CYS A 108 -28.46 -17.32 -12.23
N ARG A 109 -28.79 -17.62 -13.49
CA ARG A 109 -30.17 -17.83 -13.95
C ARG A 109 -30.84 -19.01 -13.24
N ARG A 110 -30.16 -20.16 -13.11
CA ARG A 110 -30.70 -21.36 -12.44
C ARG A 110 -30.83 -21.19 -10.93
N ALA A 111 -29.83 -20.57 -10.31
CA ALA A 111 -29.80 -20.28 -8.89
C ALA A 111 -30.70 -19.09 -8.49
N LYS A 112 -31.23 -18.34 -9.47
CA LYS A 112 -31.97 -17.08 -9.27
C LYS A 112 -31.15 -16.06 -8.47
N LEU A 113 -29.87 -15.94 -8.84
CA LEU A 113 -28.91 -15.01 -8.26
C LEU A 113 -28.62 -13.89 -9.26
N ASP A 114 -28.46 -12.67 -8.74
CA ASP A 114 -28.10 -11.48 -9.50
C ASP A 114 -26.58 -11.36 -9.63
N CYS A 115 -25.84 -11.84 -8.62
CA CYS A 115 -24.39 -11.78 -8.59
C CYS A 115 -23.72 -12.99 -7.90
N LEU A 116 -22.44 -13.18 -8.24
CA LEU A 116 -21.58 -14.24 -7.72
C LEU A 116 -20.28 -13.64 -7.17
N PHE A 117 -19.88 -14.14 -6.00
CA PHE A 117 -18.64 -13.78 -5.34
C PHE A 117 -17.64 -14.92 -5.38
N PHE A 118 -16.37 -14.55 -5.54
CA PHE A 118 -15.24 -15.47 -5.50
C PHE A 118 -14.29 -15.02 -4.40
N CYS A 119 -14.20 -15.80 -3.33
CA CYS A 119 -13.25 -15.56 -2.25
C CYS A 119 -11.95 -16.29 -2.60
N LEU A 120 -10.90 -15.54 -2.92
CA LEU A 120 -9.60 -16.09 -3.27
C LEU A 120 -8.69 -16.07 -2.05
N ASP A 121 -8.34 -17.25 -1.60
CA ASP A 121 -7.43 -17.49 -0.48
C ASP A 121 -5.97 -17.40 -0.97
N PRO A 122 -5.11 -16.56 -0.37
CA PRO A 122 -3.71 -16.38 -0.76
C PRO A 122 -2.91 -17.68 -0.67
N GLU A 123 -3.24 -18.58 0.26
CA GLU A 123 -2.51 -19.85 0.46
C GLU A 123 -2.88 -20.90 -0.59
N LYS A 124 -4.05 -20.76 -1.22
CA LYS A 124 -4.54 -21.69 -2.25
C LYS A 124 -4.19 -21.19 -3.65
N LYS A 125 -3.05 -21.63 -4.20
CA LYS A 125 -2.78 -21.52 -5.65
C LYS A 125 -3.67 -22.48 -6.43
N ALA A 126 -4.91 -22.11 -6.68
CA ALA A 126 -5.74 -22.83 -7.64
C ALA A 126 -5.34 -22.42 -9.08
N TYR A 127 -5.04 -23.39 -9.93
CA TYR A 127 -4.90 -23.22 -11.39
C TYR A 127 -6.16 -22.56 -12.03
N GLU A 128 -7.29 -22.60 -11.32
CA GLU A 128 -8.62 -22.09 -11.71
C GLU A 128 -8.70 -20.54 -11.81
N ASN A 129 -7.71 -19.80 -11.30
CA ASN A 129 -7.82 -18.36 -11.05
C ASN A 129 -7.57 -17.43 -12.26
N SER A 130 -6.81 -17.89 -13.28
CA SER A 130 -6.54 -17.08 -14.49
C SER A 130 -7.78 -16.94 -15.38
N ILE A 131 -8.69 -17.91 -15.34
CA ILE A 131 -9.92 -17.93 -16.15
C ILE A 131 -10.89 -16.89 -15.60
N MET A 132 -11.01 -16.85 -14.28
CA MET A 132 -11.90 -15.93 -13.57
C MET A 132 -11.51 -14.46 -13.79
N ASN A 133 -10.22 -14.15 -13.97
CA ASN A 133 -9.72 -12.78 -14.23
C ASN A 133 -10.44 -12.07 -15.39
N SER A 134 -10.76 -12.81 -16.45
CA SER A 134 -11.31 -12.21 -17.68
C SER A 134 -12.79 -11.83 -17.55
N PHE A 135 -13.50 -12.41 -16.58
CA PHE A 135 -14.95 -12.27 -16.47
C PHE A 135 -15.42 -11.77 -15.11
N THR A 136 -14.49 -11.43 -14.21
CA THR A 136 -14.80 -10.92 -12.88
C THR A 136 -14.08 -9.61 -12.63
N TRP A 137 -14.67 -8.77 -11.79
CA TRP A 137 -14.04 -7.55 -11.31
C TRP A 137 -13.42 -7.81 -9.94
N SER A 138 -12.16 -7.41 -9.78
CA SER A 138 -11.54 -7.31 -8.47
C SER A 138 -12.26 -6.24 -7.69
N VAL A 139 -12.64 -6.53 -6.45
CA VAL A 139 -13.32 -5.58 -5.58
C VAL A 139 -12.28 -4.87 -4.72
N LYS A 140 -12.30 -3.53 -4.73
CA LYS A 140 -11.43 -2.73 -3.88
C LYS A 140 -11.75 -3.01 -2.40
N PRO A 141 -10.76 -3.39 -1.57
CA PRO A 141 -10.96 -3.53 -0.13
C PRO A 141 -11.40 -2.21 0.50
N LYS A 142 -12.35 -2.24 1.43
CA LYS A 142 -12.74 -1.04 2.20
C LYS A 142 -11.57 -0.60 3.08
N ARG A 143 -11.36 0.72 3.15
CA ARG A 143 -10.56 1.31 4.22
C ARG A 143 -11.34 1.20 5.52
N PHE A 144 -10.78 0.47 6.48
CA PHE A 144 -11.37 0.33 7.80
C PHE A 144 -10.79 1.35 8.78
N ILE A 145 -11.66 1.85 9.64
CA ILE A 145 -11.29 2.58 10.85
C ILE A 145 -10.66 1.57 11.80
N ALA A 146 -9.44 1.84 12.26
CA ALA A 146 -8.82 1.02 13.28
C ALA A 146 -9.49 1.30 14.63
N HIS A 147 -10.48 0.48 15.02
CA HIS A 147 -10.95 0.43 16.41
C HIS A 147 -9.99 -0.41 17.26
N SER A 148 -9.99 -0.20 18.57
CA SER A 148 -9.02 -0.80 19.51
C SER A 148 -9.08 -2.33 19.63
N ASP A 149 -10.03 -3.00 18.97
CA ASP A 149 -10.28 -4.42 19.14
C ASP A 149 -10.45 -5.17 17.81
N THR A 150 -9.49 -6.08 17.56
CA THR A 150 -9.74 -7.51 17.25
C THR A 150 -10.92 -7.87 16.36
N HIS A 151 -10.94 -7.39 15.12
CA HIS A 151 -11.55 -8.19 14.05
C HIS A 151 -10.42 -8.82 13.25
N SER A 152 -10.20 -10.13 13.50
CA SER A 152 -9.38 -10.98 12.63
C SER A 152 -9.94 -10.86 11.22
N HIS A 153 -9.31 -9.99 10.48
CA HIS A 153 -9.81 -9.56 9.20
C HIS A 153 -9.60 -10.68 8.20
N PRO A 154 -10.58 -10.96 7.32
CA PRO A 154 -10.43 -12.03 6.36
C PRO A 154 -9.23 -11.75 5.45
N GLY A 155 -8.25 -12.65 5.46
CA GLY A 155 -7.07 -12.62 4.61
C GLY A 155 -7.33 -13.13 3.19
N PHE A 156 -8.54 -12.98 2.65
CA PHE A 156 -8.88 -13.37 1.29
C PHE A 156 -9.18 -12.13 0.44
N SER A 157 -8.98 -12.22 -0.87
CA SER A 157 -9.46 -11.21 -1.83
C SER A 157 -10.82 -11.61 -2.40
N VAL A 158 -11.62 -10.62 -2.82
CA VAL A 158 -12.94 -10.87 -3.40
C VAL A 158 -12.97 -10.43 -4.85
N ARG A 159 -13.46 -11.33 -5.71
CA ARG A 159 -13.90 -10.97 -7.05
C ARG A 159 -15.40 -11.10 -7.19
N PHE A 160 -15.92 -10.34 -8.13
CA PHE A 160 -17.34 -10.14 -8.33
C PHE A 160 -17.73 -10.40 -9.78
N PHE A 161 -18.87 -11.07 -9.97
CA PHE A 161 -19.57 -11.19 -11.25
C PHE A 161 -21.02 -10.74 -11.06
N SER A 162 -21.49 -9.84 -11.93
CA SER A 162 -22.89 -9.39 -11.99
C SER A 162 -23.51 -9.81 -13.31
N LEU A 163 -24.78 -10.23 -13.28
CA LEU A 163 -25.54 -10.50 -14.49
C LEU A 163 -25.73 -9.24 -15.34
N ASN A 164 -25.87 -8.07 -14.70
CA ASN A 164 -26.06 -6.78 -15.36
C ASN A 164 -24.75 -6.28 -15.98
N ALA A 165 -23.65 -6.29 -15.22
CA ALA A 165 -22.29 -5.98 -15.69
C ALA A 165 -21.80 -6.92 -16.79
N SER A 166 -22.40 -8.09 -16.94
CA SER A 166 -21.91 -9.12 -17.86
C SER A 166 -21.89 -8.71 -19.34
N GLN A 167 -22.51 -7.59 -19.69
CA GLN A 167 -22.44 -6.97 -21.01
C GLN A 167 -21.17 -6.13 -21.21
N ASP A 168 -20.66 -5.51 -20.14
CA ASP A 168 -19.45 -4.70 -20.16
C ASP A 168 -18.23 -5.62 -20.11
N LEU A 169 -17.62 -5.83 -21.28
CA LEU A 169 -16.41 -6.63 -21.38
C LEU A 169 -15.19 -5.77 -21.12
N LYS A 170 -14.33 -6.23 -20.21
CA LYS A 170 -12.97 -5.70 -20.10
C LYS A 170 -12.23 -5.92 -21.42
N ILE A 171 -11.52 -4.89 -21.86
CA ILE A 171 -10.60 -4.99 -22.99
C ILE A 171 -9.32 -5.66 -22.49
N ASP A 172 -8.97 -6.79 -23.09
CA ASP A 172 -7.74 -7.51 -22.75
C ASP A 172 -6.51 -6.79 -23.32
N ILE A 173 -5.57 -6.46 -22.43
CA ILE A 173 -4.25 -5.96 -22.76
C ILE A 173 -3.27 -7.13 -22.63
N ASN A 174 -2.76 -7.57 -23.77
CA ASN A 174 -1.83 -8.70 -23.87
C ASN A 174 -0.36 -8.27 -23.86
N SER A 175 -0.08 -6.96 -23.76
CA SER A 175 1.29 -6.46 -23.66
C SER A 175 2.02 -7.07 -22.46
N SER A 176 3.24 -7.54 -22.68
CA SER A 176 4.09 -8.07 -21.62
C SER A 176 4.66 -6.92 -20.80
N ILE A 177 4.17 -6.75 -19.58
CA ILE A 177 4.65 -5.73 -18.65
C ILE A 177 5.46 -6.42 -17.57
N VAL A 178 6.76 -6.13 -17.54
CA VAL A 178 7.71 -6.68 -16.56
C VAL A 178 8.07 -5.58 -15.56
N LEU A 179 7.81 -5.84 -14.28
CA LEU A 179 8.15 -4.97 -13.15
C LEU A 179 9.35 -5.54 -12.42
N VAL A 180 10.40 -4.74 -12.24
CA VAL A 180 11.59 -5.11 -11.45
C VAL A 180 11.54 -4.38 -10.11
N GLY A 181 11.51 -5.14 -9.02
CA GLY A 181 11.40 -4.67 -7.65
C GLY A 181 9.97 -4.70 -7.12
N CYS A 182 9.79 -5.21 -5.91
CA CYS A 182 8.52 -5.20 -5.17
C CYS A 182 8.45 -4.02 -4.19
N SER A 183 8.64 -2.80 -4.70
CA SER A 183 8.47 -1.57 -3.92
C SER A 183 7.01 -1.14 -3.84
N ASP A 184 6.71 -0.15 -2.98
CA ASP A 184 5.36 0.40 -2.84
C ASP A 184 4.85 1.02 -4.15
N VAL A 185 5.77 1.51 -5.00
CA VAL A 185 5.47 1.99 -6.36
C VAL A 185 4.92 0.84 -7.21
N SER A 186 5.63 -0.29 -7.26
CA SER A 186 5.23 -1.47 -8.04
C SER A 186 3.91 -2.03 -7.53
N ILE A 187 3.75 -2.17 -6.22
CA ILE A 187 2.51 -2.69 -5.62
C ILE A 187 1.34 -1.76 -5.93
N SER A 188 1.54 -0.44 -5.83
CA SER A 188 0.51 0.54 -6.17
C SER A 188 0.13 0.53 -7.65
N MET A 189 1.12 0.30 -8.51
CA MET A 189 0.89 0.17 -9.94
C MET A 189 0.07 -1.07 -10.26
N LEU A 190 0.40 -2.20 -9.63
CA LEU A 190 -0.35 -3.45 -9.72
C LEU A 190 -1.77 -3.32 -9.14
N GLU A 191 -1.93 -2.66 -8.00
CA GLU A 191 -3.23 -2.31 -7.42
C GLU A 191 -4.09 -1.57 -8.47
N THR A 192 -3.51 -0.57 -9.14
CA THR A 192 -4.20 0.22 -10.17
C THR A 192 -4.58 -0.61 -11.39
N PHE A 193 -3.71 -1.51 -11.85
CA PHE A 193 -4.01 -2.41 -12.98
C PHE A 193 -5.12 -3.41 -12.64
N LEU A 194 -5.09 -4.01 -11.45
CA LEU A 194 -6.03 -5.07 -11.05
C LEU A 194 -7.40 -4.51 -10.70
N LEU A 195 -7.47 -3.32 -10.11
CA LEU A 195 -8.72 -2.62 -9.80
C LEU A 195 -9.32 -1.89 -11.00
N ASN A 196 -8.64 -1.90 -12.16
CA ASN A 196 -9.17 -1.28 -13.37
C ASN A 196 -10.46 -1.99 -13.84
N ARG A 197 -11.50 -1.20 -14.11
CA ARG A 197 -12.80 -1.71 -14.56
C ARG A 197 -12.87 -2.02 -16.04
N ASN A 198 -12.10 -1.29 -16.85
CA ASN A 198 -12.22 -1.30 -18.30
C ASN A 198 -11.20 -2.23 -18.96
N TYR A 199 -10.07 -2.46 -18.30
CA TYR A 199 -8.96 -3.20 -18.86
C TYR A 199 -8.59 -4.43 -18.03
N ASN A 200 -8.19 -5.50 -18.72
CA ASN A 200 -7.70 -6.72 -18.12
C ASN A 200 -6.27 -6.99 -18.59
N PHE A 201 -5.30 -6.92 -17.68
CA PHE A 201 -3.89 -7.15 -17.98
C PHE A 201 -3.56 -8.62 -17.81
N ARG A 202 -3.21 -9.31 -18.91
CA ARG A 202 -2.97 -10.76 -18.89
C ARG A 202 -1.53 -11.16 -18.58
N ASN A 203 -0.57 -10.32 -18.97
CA ASN A 203 0.85 -10.67 -18.91
C ASN A 203 1.61 -9.69 -18.02
N LEU A 204 1.34 -9.77 -16.71
CA LEU A 204 2.04 -9.01 -15.69
C LEU A 204 3.04 -9.93 -14.98
N THR A 205 4.31 -9.56 -15.05
CA THR A 205 5.40 -10.28 -14.38
C THR A 205 6.12 -9.36 -13.41
N ILE A 206 6.35 -9.83 -12.18
CA ILE A 206 7.16 -9.12 -11.20
C ILE A 206 8.42 -9.92 -10.87
N ILE A 207 9.57 -9.26 -10.92
CA ILE A 207 10.88 -9.82 -10.58
C ILE A 207 11.31 -9.16 -9.27
N SER A 208 11.51 -9.97 -8.24
CA SER A 208 11.90 -9.49 -6.91
C SER A 208 12.70 -10.59 -6.22
N PRO A 209 13.82 -10.31 -5.54
CA PRO A 209 14.63 -11.36 -4.90
C PRO A 209 13.82 -12.19 -3.88
N PHE A 210 12.93 -11.52 -3.15
CA PHE A 210 12.09 -12.13 -2.10
C PHE A 210 10.62 -12.30 -2.54
N GLY A 211 10.34 -12.26 -3.86
CA GLY A 211 8.97 -12.32 -4.36
C GLY A 211 8.09 -11.15 -3.88
N ILE A 212 6.80 -11.43 -3.64
CA ILE A 212 5.82 -10.49 -3.07
C ILE A 212 5.67 -10.81 -1.58
N GLU A 213 6.66 -10.47 -0.77
CA GLU A 213 6.59 -10.69 0.68
C GLU A 213 6.48 -9.37 1.45
N GLU A 214 5.82 -9.43 2.60
CA GLU A 214 5.64 -8.33 3.53
C GLU A 214 6.98 -7.63 3.84
N LYS A 215 6.94 -6.29 3.89
CA LYS A 215 8.01 -5.52 4.51
C LYS A 215 7.87 -5.65 6.01
N GLN A 216 8.90 -6.17 6.69
CA GLN A 216 8.93 -6.21 8.15
C GLN A 216 8.79 -4.80 8.73
N CYS A 217 8.30 -4.71 9.98
CA CYS A 217 7.98 -3.47 10.71
C CYS A 217 9.11 -2.43 10.75
N TYR A 218 10.36 -2.85 10.63
CA TYR A 218 11.50 -1.94 10.58
C TYR A 218 11.55 -1.09 9.30
N TRP A 219 11.05 -1.62 8.17
CA TRP A 219 11.07 -0.93 6.86
C TRP A 219 9.75 -0.25 6.57
N ASN A 220 9.82 1.04 6.25
CA ASN A 220 8.65 1.81 5.86
C ASN A 220 7.98 1.15 4.64
N GLY A 221 6.71 0.79 4.83
CA GLY A 221 5.84 0.24 3.80
C GLY A 221 4.40 0.66 4.06
N GLU A 222 3.73 1.16 3.02
CA GLU A 222 2.30 1.47 3.10
C GLU A 222 1.41 0.22 2.98
N TYR A 223 1.98 -0.88 2.47
CA TYR A 223 1.28 -2.13 2.20
C TYR A 223 1.59 -3.16 3.28
N SER A 224 0.64 -3.38 4.20
CA SER A 224 0.68 -4.50 5.15
C SER A 224 0.36 -5.82 4.47
N LYS A 225 0.76 -6.96 5.07
CA LYS A 225 0.39 -8.30 4.58
C LYS A 225 -1.10 -8.45 4.34
N GLU A 226 -1.92 -8.03 5.31
CA GLU A 226 -3.39 -8.07 5.17
C GLU A 226 -3.88 -7.32 3.92
N LYS A 227 -3.27 -6.18 3.57
CA LYS A 227 -3.64 -5.41 2.38
C LYS A 227 -3.22 -6.15 1.12
N LEU A 228 -2.04 -6.76 1.08
CA LEU A 228 -1.55 -7.56 -0.04
C LEU A 228 -2.44 -8.78 -0.30
N ASP A 229 -2.82 -9.49 0.76
CA ASP A 229 -3.69 -10.67 0.69
C ASP A 229 -5.08 -10.31 0.13
N ARG A 230 -5.65 -9.18 0.60
CA ARG A 230 -6.93 -8.66 0.11
C ARG A 230 -6.90 -8.14 -1.32
N LEU A 231 -5.73 -7.78 -1.85
CA LEU A 231 -5.58 -7.39 -3.25
C LEU A 231 -5.54 -8.60 -4.19
N GLY A 232 -5.22 -9.80 -3.69
CA GLY A 232 -5.16 -11.02 -4.51
C GLY A 232 -4.07 -10.99 -5.58
N LEU A 233 -2.95 -10.28 -5.30
CA LEU A 233 -1.85 -10.10 -6.25
C LEU A 233 -1.28 -11.44 -6.72
N PHE A 234 -1.12 -12.41 -5.81
CA PHE A 234 -0.56 -13.73 -6.11
C PHE A 234 -1.35 -14.53 -7.15
N HIS A 235 -2.66 -14.29 -7.28
CA HIS A 235 -3.52 -15.02 -8.22
C HIS A 235 -3.52 -14.45 -9.63
N SER A 236 -2.97 -13.25 -9.81
CA SER A 236 -3.08 -12.48 -11.07
C SER A 236 -1.72 -12.15 -11.70
N LEU A 237 -0.61 -12.51 -11.04
CA LEU A 237 0.74 -12.11 -11.40
C LEU A 237 1.67 -13.31 -11.54
N ASN A 238 2.58 -13.22 -12.51
CA ASN A 238 3.73 -14.11 -12.59
C ASN A 238 4.83 -13.58 -11.66
N VAL A 239 5.08 -14.26 -10.56
CA VAL A 239 6.11 -13.86 -9.57
C VAL A 239 7.40 -14.64 -9.83
N VAL A 240 8.47 -13.92 -10.13
CA VAL A 240 9.81 -14.45 -10.33
C VAL A 240 10.68 -14.03 -9.14
N ALA A 241 10.89 -14.96 -8.22
CA ALA A 241 11.66 -14.76 -6.98
C ALA A 241 13.18 -14.87 -7.24
N GLN A 242 13.75 -13.92 -8.00
CA GLN A 242 15.16 -13.95 -8.42
C GLN A 242 15.74 -12.53 -8.54
N ASN A 243 17.07 -12.42 -8.45
CA ASN A 243 17.79 -11.18 -8.73
C ASN A 243 17.83 -10.87 -10.22
N LEU A 244 17.74 -9.59 -10.56
CA LEU A 244 18.03 -9.08 -11.89
C LEU A 244 19.54 -9.14 -12.15
N VAL A 245 19.94 -9.64 -13.32
CA VAL A 245 21.36 -9.72 -13.73
C VAL A 245 21.65 -8.86 -14.95
N GLY A 246 20.72 -8.74 -15.88
CA GLY A 246 20.97 -8.00 -17.12
C GLY A 246 19.70 -7.55 -17.83
N ILE A 247 19.85 -6.50 -18.63
CA ILE A 247 18.81 -5.96 -19.50
C ILE A 247 19.40 -5.83 -20.92
N ASP A 248 18.90 -6.64 -21.85
CA ASP A 248 19.18 -6.52 -23.29
C ASP A 248 18.07 -5.68 -23.93
N ARG A 249 18.39 -4.45 -24.31
CA ARG A 249 17.44 -3.47 -24.85
C ARG A 249 17.07 -3.76 -26.30
N ASP A 250 18.04 -4.23 -27.09
CA ASP A 250 17.84 -4.49 -28.51
C ASP A 250 16.89 -5.67 -28.72
N LYS A 251 17.02 -6.70 -27.88
CA LYS A 251 16.12 -7.86 -27.89
C LYS A 251 14.89 -7.70 -27.00
N LYS A 252 14.85 -6.68 -26.15
CA LYS A 252 13.84 -6.48 -25.09
C LYS A 252 13.72 -7.69 -24.16
N ILE A 253 14.85 -8.11 -23.61
CA ILE A 253 14.95 -9.26 -22.71
C ILE A 253 15.54 -8.84 -21.37
N VAL A 254 14.98 -9.37 -20.29
CA VAL A 254 15.53 -9.30 -18.95
C VAL A 254 16.09 -10.68 -18.57
N SER A 255 17.31 -10.70 -18.04
CA SER A 255 17.98 -11.92 -17.57
C SER A 255 18.09 -11.93 -16.04
N THR A 256 17.81 -13.07 -15.43
CA THR A 256 17.89 -13.28 -13.97
C THR A 256 18.98 -14.28 -13.57
N GLU A 257 19.24 -14.38 -12.27
CA GLU A 257 20.35 -15.16 -11.67
C GLU A 257 20.41 -16.64 -12.09
N PHE A 258 19.27 -17.27 -12.36
CA PHE A 258 19.22 -18.67 -12.80
C PHE A 258 19.08 -18.85 -14.32
N GLY A 259 19.52 -17.86 -15.11
CA GLY A 259 19.54 -17.94 -16.57
C GLY A 259 18.15 -17.86 -17.22
N LEU A 260 17.11 -17.48 -16.47
CA LEU A 260 15.79 -17.25 -17.02
C LEU A 260 15.79 -15.92 -17.79
N ASN A 261 15.28 -15.97 -19.02
CA ASN A 261 15.16 -14.83 -19.91
C ASN A 261 13.68 -14.51 -20.12
N LEU A 262 13.29 -13.26 -19.86
CA LEU A 262 11.91 -12.79 -19.95
C LEU A 262 11.82 -11.66 -20.96
N ASN A 263 10.97 -11.83 -21.96
CA ASN A 263 10.68 -10.78 -22.93
C ASN A 263 9.77 -9.73 -22.30
N TYR A 264 9.90 -8.47 -22.72
CA TYR A 264 9.00 -7.39 -22.30
C TYR A 264 8.59 -6.51 -23.48
N ASP A 265 7.33 -6.04 -23.45
CA ASP A 265 6.90 -4.90 -24.27
C ASP A 265 7.16 -3.59 -23.54
N TYR A 266 6.94 -3.59 -22.22
CA TYR A 266 7.23 -2.50 -21.30
C TYR A 266 7.96 -3.02 -20.06
N LEU A 267 9.10 -2.43 -19.74
CA LEU A 267 9.88 -2.72 -18.54
C LEU A 267 9.76 -1.56 -17.55
N VAL A 268 9.50 -1.86 -16.29
CA VAL A 268 9.40 -0.88 -15.21
C VAL A 268 10.43 -1.19 -14.13
N LEU A 269 11.33 -0.25 -13.87
CA LEU A 269 12.38 -0.36 -12.87
C LEU A 269 11.98 0.41 -11.60
N ALA A 270 11.68 -0.32 -10.54
CA ALA A 270 11.19 0.22 -9.27
C ALA A 270 11.81 -0.54 -8.07
N THR A 271 13.11 -0.79 -8.12
CA THR A 271 13.86 -1.53 -7.08
C THR A 271 14.15 -0.71 -5.83
N GLY A 272 13.92 0.61 -5.87
CA GLY A 272 14.16 1.49 -4.72
C GLY A 272 15.64 1.74 -4.46
N VAL A 273 15.97 1.94 -3.19
CA VAL A 273 17.31 2.26 -2.69
C VAL A 273 17.63 1.42 -1.45
N GLU A 274 18.91 1.20 -1.23
CA GLU A 274 19.47 0.37 -0.16
C GLU A 274 20.56 1.15 0.58
N TYR A 275 20.88 0.76 1.81
CA TYR A 275 22.06 1.26 2.49
C TYR A 275 23.29 0.63 1.87
N ASN A 276 24.09 1.46 1.19
CA ASN A 276 25.33 1.01 0.57
C ASN A 276 26.47 1.05 1.59
N GLN A 277 27.42 0.12 1.42
CA GLN A 277 28.66 0.08 2.18
C GLN A 277 29.37 1.45 2.14
N LEU A 278 29.88 1.89 3.29
CA LEU A 278 30.67 3.13 3.38
C LEU A 278 31.98 2.98 2.61
N GLU A 279 32.49 4.08 2.05
CA GLU A 279 33.65 4.02 1.16
C GLU A 279 34.91 3.45 1.83
N PHE A 280 35.12 3.78 3.10
CA PHE A 280 36.24 3.29 3.89
C PHE A 280 36.04 1.85 4.42
N LEU A 281 34.86 1.24 4.19
CA LEU A 281 34.53 -0.15 4.53
C LEU A 281 34.21 -0.98 3.29
N LYS A 282 34.55 -0.53 2.08
CA LYS A 282 34.18 -1.18 0.80
C LYS A 282 34.60 -2.65 0.71
N ASP A 283 35.72 -3.02 1.34
CA ASP A 283 36.28 -4.38 1.32
C ASP A 283 35.80 -5.25 2.50
N CYS A 284 34.95 -4.72 3.38
CA CYS A 284 34.42 -5.45 4.53
C CYS A 284 33.05 -6.05 4.26
N ASP A 285 32.77 -7.21 4.84
CA ASP A 285 31.49 -7.90 4.76
C ASP A 285 30.97 -8.34 6.15
N SER A 286 29.93 -9.17 6.14
CA SER A 286 29.34 -9.74 7.36
C SER A 286 30.33 -10.56 8.19
N GLN A 287 31.34 -11.19 7.57
CA GLN A 287 32.36 -11.98 8.28
C GLN A 287 33.29 -11.08 9.10
N ASN A 288 33.50 -9.85 8.62
CA ASN A 288 34.23 -8.81 9.35
C ASN A 288 33.41 -8.17 10.48
N GLY A 289 32.13 -8.53 10.66
CA GLY A 289 31.23 -7.90 11.61
C GLY A 289 30.61 -6.59 11.11
N VAL A 290 30.63 -6.34 9.80
CA VAL A 290 30.09 -5.12 9.19
C VAL A 290 28.81 -5.43 8.41
N PHE A 291 27.75 -4.69 8.71
CA PHE A 291 26.43 -4.90 8.10
C PHE A 291 25.86 -3.59 7.58
N ASN A 292 25.07 -3.68 6.51
CA ASN A 292 24.21 -2.60 6.07
C ASN A 292 22.78 -2.89 6.47
N PHE A 293 22.03 -1.85 6.82
CA PHE A 293 20.67 -1.96 7.35
C PHE A 293 19.60 -2.24 6.28
N ASN A 294 19.82 -3.29 5.49
CA ASN A 294 18.95 -3.74 4.39
C ASN A 294 18.12 -4.96 4.80
N ARG A 295 17.16 -5.39 3.98
CA ARG A 295 16.28 -6.54 4.28
C ARG A 295 17.03 -7.85 4.56
N SER A 296 18.20 -8.07 3.97
CA SER A 296 19.02 -9.26 4.23
C SER A 296 19.66 -9.27 5.62
N ILE A 297 19.76 -8.12 6.29
CA ILE A 297 20.48 -7.99 7.57
C ILE A 297 19.94 -8.93 8.64
N LEU A 298 18.62 -9.20 8.66
CA LEU A 298 18.02 -10.02 9.70
C LEU A 298 18.62 -11.43 9.71
N GLU A 299 18.77 -12.06 8.54
CA GLU A 299 19.36 -13.40 8.42
C GLU A 299 20.87 -13.40 8.69
N ASP A 300 21.58 -12.39 8.20
CA ASP A 300 23.03 -12.25 8.39
C ASP A 300 23.38 -12.01 9.86
N LEU A 301 22.69 -11.06 10.50
CA LEU A 301 22.91 -10.67 11.89
C LEU A 301 22.49 -11.78 12.87
N THR A 302 21.38 -12.48 12.60
CA THR A 302 20.97 -13.64 13.42
C THR A 302 22.03 -14.75 13.39
N ARG A 303 22.63 -15.01 12.21
CA ARG A 303 23.72 -15.99 12.08
C ARG A 303 24.97 -15.57 12.86
N GLU A 304 25.32 -14.29 12.84
CA GLU A 304 26.50 -13.79 13.56
C GLU A 304 26.27 -13.69 15.08
N LEU A 305 25.05 -13.37 15.52
CA LEU A 305 24.64 -13.41 16.94
C LEU A 305 24.77 -14.81 17.56
N GLN A 306 24.56 -15.87 16.78
CA GLN A 306 24.74 -17.24 17.25
C GLN A 306 26.23 -17.63 17.47
N ARG A 307 27.18 -16.87 16.91
CA ARG A 307 28.61 -17.22 16.93
C ARG A 307 29.37 -16.67 18.13
N GLU A 308 29.01 -15.51 18.68
CA GLU A 308 29.76 -14.86 19.77
C GLU A 308 28.90 -14.51 21.00
N LEU A 309 29.45 -14.73 22.20
CA LEU A 309 28.76 -14.49 23.48
C LEU A 309 28.82 -13.04 24.01
N HIS A 310 29.67 -12.17 23.46
CA HIS A 310 29.88 -10.80 23.95
C HIS A 310 29.89 -9.80 22.79
N GLN A 311 28.76 -9.19 22.49
CA GLN A 311 28.65 -8.27 21.35
C GLN A 311 28.29 -6.85 21.81
N GLU A 312 29.22 -5.91 21.60
CA GLU A 312 28.94 -4.47 21.58
C GLU A 312 28.67 -4.06 20.13
N VAL A 313 27.60 -3.29 19.91
CA VAL A 313 27.12 -2.91 18.59
C VAL A 313 27.24 -1.41 18.41
N ALA A 314 27.87 -0.99 17.32
CA ALA A 314 27.85 0.40 16.88
C ALA A 314 26.92 0.56 15.68
N ILE A 315 26.02 1.54 15.73
CA ILE A 315 25.07 1.85 14.66
C ILE A 315 25.36 3.25 14.16
N PHE A 316 25.64 3.40 12.87
CA PHE A 316 25.92 4.69 12.24
C PHE A 316 24.74 5.18 11.42
N THR A 317 24.26 6.40 11.67
CA THR A 317 23.07 6.96 11.02
C THR A 317 23.21 8.45 10.73
N ASN A 318 22.50 8.92 9.70
CA ASN A 318 22.35 10.35 9.40
C ASN A 318 20.98 10.90 9.82
N ASP A 319 20.01 10.02 10.03
CA ASP A 319 18.63 10.37 10.32
C ASP A 319 18.03 9.45 11.40
N LEU A 320 16.73 9.60 11.65
CA LEU A 320 16.02 8.79 12.64
C LEU A 320 15.76 7.36 12.18
N HIS A 321 16.00 7.01 10.91
CA HIS A 321 15.86 5.62 10.45
C HIS A 321 16.85 4.70 11.16
N GLY A 322 17.97 5.21 11.67
CA GLY A 322 18.89 4.46 12.53
C GLY A 322 18.25 3.96 13.83
N LEU A 323 17.17 4.56 14.33
CA LEU A 323 16.47 4.06 15.51
C LEU A 323 15.74 2.73 15.23
N ALA A 324 15.31 2.50 13.98
CA ALA A 324 14.77 1.21 13.59
C ALA A 324 15.86 0.13 13.66
N ALA A 325 17.14 0.49 13.45
CA ALA A 325 18.27 -0.43 13.59
C ALA A 325 18.56 -0.77 15.04
N VAL A 326 18.38 0.21 15.95
CA VAL A 326 18.40 -0.05 17.39
C VAL A 326 17.27 -1.02 17.75
N SER A 327 16.05 -0.81 17.24
CA SER A 327 14.91 -1.70 17.50
C SER A 327 15.21 -3.13 17.06
N LEU A 328 15.69 -3.31 15.83
CA LEU A 328 16.09 -4.62 15.30
C LEU A 328 17.12 -5.31 16.22
N ALA A 329 18.17 -4.59 16.62
CA ALA A 329 19.20 -5.14 17.49
C ALA A 329 18.63 -5.56 18.85
N THR A 330 17.72 -4.77 19.44
CA THR A 330 17.07 -5.11 20.70
C THR A 330 16.12 -6.30 20.59
N ASP A 331 15.39 -6.41 19.48
CA ASP A 331 14.46 -7.52 19.24
C ASP A 331 15.20 -8.85 19.01
N LEU A 332 16.43 -8.78 18.51
CA LEU A 332 17.34 -9.93 18.42
C LEU A 332 18.04 -10.27 19.75
N GLY A 333 17.72 -9.55 20.85
CA GLY A 333 18.17 -9.86 22.21
C GLY A 333 19.40 -9.09 22.67
N ILE A 334 19.88 -8.08 21.93
CA ILE A 334 21.02 -7.25 22.32
C ILE A 334 20.56 -6.19 23.35
N PRO A 335 21.12 -6.15 24.57
CA PRO A 335 20.74 -5.14 25.56
C PRO A 335 21.08 -3.72 25.08
N LEU A 336 20.19 -2.75 25.33
CA LEU A 336 20.40 -1.34 24.93
C LEU A 336 21.73 -0.76 25.41
N GLN A 337 22.24 -1.20 26.57
CA GLN A 337 23.50 -0.71 27.15
C GLN A 337 24.74 -1.08 26.33
N LYS A 338 24.63 -2.11 25.48
CA LYS A 338 25.69 -2.57 24.58
C LYS A 338 25.59 -1.92 23.19
N ILE A 339 24.61 -1.06 22.96
CA ILE A 339 24.39 -0.40 21.68
C ILE A 339 24.89 1.05 21.77
N SER A 340 25.75 1.42 20.82
CA SER A 340 26.23 2.79 20.61
C SER A 340 25.66 3.32 19.30
N LEU A 341 24.79 4.34 19.38
CA LEU A 341 24.20 5.01 18.23
C LEU A 341 25.00 6.27 17.90
N ILE A 342 25.57 6.33 16.70
CA ILE A 342 26.42 7.41 16.21
C ILE A 342 25.63 8.17 15.14
N PHE A 343 25.28 9.41 15.45
CA PHE A 343 24.72 10.34 14.47
C PHE A 343 25.83 11.18 13.86
N ASN A 344 25.87 11.23 12.54
CA ASN A 344 26.80 12.09 11.80
C ASN A 344 26.51 13.58 12.08
N GLU A 345 25.26 14.01 11.93
CA GLU A 345 24.78 15.37 12.24
C GLU A 345 23.31 15.30 12.69
N ILE A 346 23.02 15.51 13.98
CA ILE A 346 21.63 15.55 14.48
C ILE A 346 21.03 16.92 14.18
N ASN A 347 19.92 16.97 13.42
CA ASN A 347 19.01 18.11 13.46
C ASN A 347 18.23 18.05 14.78
N GLN A 348 18.74 18.72 15.82
CA GLN A 348 18.34 18.53 17.23
C GLN A 348 16.86 18.86 17.54
N ASN A 349 16.11 19.48 16.63
CA ASN A 349 14.85 20.13 16.98
C ASN A 349 13.58 19.27 16.83
N GLU A 350 13.64 18.05 16.29
CA GLU A 350 12.39 17.32 15.99
C GLU A 350 11.98 16.25 17.03
N PHE A 351 12.90 15.65 17.82
CA PHE A 351 12.56 14.51 18.71
C PHE A 351 13.46 14.32 19.95
N LEU A 352 13.73 15.39 20.70
CA LEU A 352 14.62 15.33 21.89
C LEU A 352 14.13 14.36 22.98
N SER A 353 12.82 14.28 23.23
CA SER A 353 12.24 13.50 24.32
C SER A 353 12.55 12.00 24.24
N GLU A 354 12.57 11.41 23.04
CA GLU A 354 12.79 9.97 22.86
C GLU A 354 14.26 9.61 22.86
N ILE A 355 15.08 10.46 22.26
CA ILE A 355 16.54 10.34 22.34
C ILE A 355 16.95 10.44 23.82
N GLU A 356 16.33 11.33 24.58
CA GLU A 356 16.52 11.45 26.04
C GLU A 356 16.02 10.22 26.79
N LEU A 357 14.82 9.71 26.48
CA LEU A 357 14.31 8.48 27.09
C LEU A 357 15.22 7.27 26.82
N LEU A 358 15.69 7.10 25.59
CA LEU A 358 16.58 6.01 25.21
C LEU A 358 17.95 6.16 25.90
N LYS A 359 18.47 7.39 26.02
CA LYS A 359 19.66 7.68 26.84
C LYS A 359 19.46 7.29 28.30
N HIS A 360 18.32 7.62 28.90
CA HIS A 360 17.99 7.23 30.27
C HIS A 360 17.88 5.71 30.45
N ASN A 361 17.44 4.97 29.43
CA ASN A 361 17.41 3.51 29.41
C ASN A 361 18.77 2.85 29.08
N GLY A 362 19.82 3.66 28.92
CA GLY A 362 21.20 3.21 28.79
C GLY A 362 21.73 3.12 27.36
N LEU A 363 21.01 3.62 26.35
CA LEU A 363 21.53 3.75 25.00
C LEU A 363 22.65 4.80 24.96
N LYS A 364 23.84 4.42 24.49
CA LYS A 364 24.95 5.37 24.31
C LYS A 364 24.74 6.11 22.99
N ILE A 365 24.59 7.43 23.02
CA ILE A 365 24.35 8.24 21.82
C ILE A 365 25.48 9.24 21.64
N TYR A 366 26.10 9.21 20.46
CA TYR A 366 27.20 10.08 20.05
C TYR A 366 26.77 10.92 18.86
N ASN A 367 27.18 12.19 18.84
CA ASN A 367 26.98 13.09 17.70
C ASN A 367 28.36 13.46 17.16
N SER A 368 28.88 12.64 16.25
CA SER A 368 30.25 12.75 15.75
C SER A 368 30.39 11.98 14.43
N LYS A 369 31.37 12.38 13.63
CA LYS A 369 31.79 11.68 12.42
C LYS A 369 32.70 10.50 12.78
N ILE A 370 32.67 9.47 11.95
CA ILE A 370 33.58 8.33 12.05
C ILE A 370 34.88 8.71 11.35
N LYS A 371 35.98 8.63 12.09
CA LYS A 371 37.32 8.89 11.58
C LYS A 371 37.98 7.63 11.02
N GLU A 372 37.94 6.54 11.80
CA GLU A 372 38.62 5.30 11.47
C GLU A 372 37.95 4.09 12.15
N CYS A 373 38.00 2.93 11.50
CA CYS A 373 37.54 1.65 12.02
C CYS A 373 38.74 0.72 12.21
N LYS A 374 38.96 0.20 13.43
CA LYS A 374 40.06 -0.72 13.73
C LYS A 374 39.58 -2.17 13.73
N PHE A 375 40.32 -3.01 13.02
CA PHE A 375 40.05 -4.44 12.91
C PHE A 375 41.12 -5.25 13.65
N GLN A 376 40.69 -6.25 14.41
CA GLN A 376 41.55 -7.26 15.02
C GLN A 376 41.21 -8.61 14.40
N ASP A 377 42.22 -9.34 13.89
CA ASP A 377 42.03 -10.63 13.21
C ASP A 377 40.97 -10.59 12.08
N SER A 378 40.96 -9.48 11.32
CA SER A 378 39.98 -9.19 10.26
C SER A 378 38.54 -9.02 10.75
N ARG A 379 38.31 -8.79 12.04
CA ARG A 379 36.99 -8.49 12.61
C ARG A 379 36.96 -7.12 13.26
N MET A 380 35.79 -6.49 13.23
CA MET A 380 35.57 -5.19 13.84
C MET A 380 35.89 -5.29 15.33
N ASN A 381 36.72 -4.38 15.83
CA ASN A 381 37.07 -4.31 17.25
C ASN A 381 36.74 -2.95 17.88
N SER A 382 37.04 -1.86 17.17
CA SER A 382 36.70 -0.53 17.66
C SER A 382 36.53 0.51 16.55
N ILE A 383 35.84 1.59 16.88
CA ILE A 383 35.60 2.74 16.01
C ILE A 383 36.15 3.99 16.69
N ILE A 384 36.98 4.74 15.98
CA ILE A 384 37.47 6.05 16.40
C ILE A 384 36.57 7.12 15.80
N LEU A 385 36.03 7.96 16.67
CA LEU A 385 35.27 9.14 16.33
C LEU A 385 36.17 10.37 16.10
N ASP A 386 35.66 11.39 15.41
CA ASP A 386 36.39 12.63 15.13
C ASP A 386 36.86 13.37 16.40
N ASN A 387 36.11 13.24 17.49
CA ASN A 387 36.46 13.76 18.81
C ASN A 387 37.53 12.93 19.55
N GLN A 388 38.13 11.94 18.87
CA GLN A 388 39.14 11.01 19.38
C GLN A 388 38.64 9.97 20.39
N ASP A 389 37.33 9.88 20.62
CA ASP A 389 36.74 8.82 21.43
C ASP A 389 36.85 7.47 20.70
N GLU A 390 37.30 6.44 21.40
CA GLU A 390 37.37 5.07 20.89
C GLU A 390 36.23 4.23 21.48
N LEU A 391 35.34 3.77 20.59
CA LEU A 391 34.21 2.92 20.94
C LEU A 391 34.57 1.47 20.64
N GLN A 392 34.61 0.62 21.66
CA GLN A 392 34.73 -0.82 21.45
C GLN A 392 33.42 -1.33 20.82
N CYS A 393 33.55 -2.13 19.77
CA CYS A 393 32.41 -2.78 19.10
C CYS A 393 32.88 -3.94 18.23
N ASN A 394 32.12 -5.03 18.28
CA ASN A 394 32.36 -6.22 17.48
C ASN A 394 31.46 -6.26 16.24
N LEU A 395 30.36 -5.51 16.28
CA LEU A 395 29.42 -5.38 15.19
C LEU A 395 29.20 -3.91 14.83
N PHE A 396 29.23 -3.62 13.53
CA PHE A 396 28.92 -2.30 12.99
C PHE A 396 27.74 -2.39 12.04
N ILE A 397 26.69 -1.59 12.27
CA ILE A 397 25.52 -1.49 11.40
C ILE A 397 25.48 -0.10 10.77
N ASN A 398 25.60 -0.06 9.45
CA ASN A 398 25.46 1.16 8.67
C ASN A 398 23.99 1.39 8.27
N ALA A 399 23.41 2.48 8.77
CA ALA A 399 22.08 2.99 8.47
C ALA A 399 22.13 4.46 8.03
N SER A 400 23.24 4.90 7.43
CA SER A 400 23.49 6.33 7.18
C SER A 400 22.94 6.87 5.86
N ASN A 401 23.19 6.18 4.74
CA ASN A 401 22.87 6.70 3.41
C ASN A 401 22.22 5.64 2.52
N LYS A 402 21.00 5.93 2.07
CA LYS A 402 20.31 5.12 1.07
C LYS A 402 20.66 5.59 -0.34
N GLN A 403 21.12 4.67 -1.18
CA GLN A 403 21.40 4.90 -2.60
C GLN A 403 21.02 3.65 -3.40
N PRO A 404 20.89 3.74 -4.73
CA PRO A 404 20.76 2.53 -5.54
C PRO A 404 21.94 1.59 -5.29
N SER A 405 21.69 0.28 -5.20
CA SER A 405 22.74 -0.70 -4.95
C SER A 405 23.78 -0.70 -6.05
N THR A 406 25.05 -0.98 -5.70
CA THR A 406 26.15 -1.04 -6.67
C THR A 406 25.87 -2.02 -7.80
N GLN A 407 25.26 -3.17 -7.49
CA GLN A 407 24.84 -4.15 -8.48
C GLN A 407 23.82 -3.56 -9.45
N MET A 408 22.78 -2.88 -8.95
CA MET A 408 21.78 -2.25 -9.82
C MET A 408 22.41 -1.19 -10.72
N ILE A 409 23.26 -0.31 -10.18
CA ILE A 409 23.97 0.71 -10.97
C ILE A 409 24.81 0.07 -12.08
N ASN A 410 25.51 -1.03 -11.79
CA ASN A 410 26.28 -1.76 -12.79
C ASN A 410 25.39 -2.31 -13.91
N ILE A 411 24.25 -2.92 -13.56
CA ILE A 411 23.28 -3.44 -14.54
C ILE A 411 22.76 -2.31 -15.43
N LEU A 412 22.38 -1.17 -14.84
CA LEU A 412 21.88 -0.01 -15.58
C LEU A 412 22.92 0.52 -16.57
N ASN A 413 24.17 0.69 -16.12
CA ASN A 413 25.27 1.15 -16.95
C ASN A 413 25.59 0.16 -18.09
N GLN A 414 25.63 -1.15 -17.80
CA GLN A 414 25.85 -2.20 -18.81
C GLN A 414 24.72 -2.26 -19.83
N SER A 415 23.50 -1.88 -19.44
CA SER A 415 22.36 -1.74 -20.35
C SER A 415 22.32 -0.39 -21.08
N PHE A 416 23.34 0.47 -20.96
CA PHE A 416 23.40 1.78 -21.61
C PHE A 416 22.23 2.73 -21.23
N LEU A 417 21.66 2.55 -20.04
CA LEU A 417 20.71 3.51 -19.47
C LEU A 417 21.48 4.67 -18.83
N THR A 418 20.92 5.88 -18.89
CA THR A 418 21.58 7.07 -18.36
C THR A 418 21.47 7.14 -16.84
N VAL A 419 22.61 7.12 -16.15
CA VAL A 419 22.70 7.14 -14.68
C VAL A 419 23.62 8.28 -14.23
N ASP A 420 23.17 9.06 -13.25
CA ASP A 420 23.97 10.07 -12.54
C ASP A 420 23.63 9.98 -11.04
N ALA A 421 24.37 9.12 -10.32
CA ALA A 421 24.06 8.56 -8.99
C ALA A 421 22.74 7.76 -8.89
N LYS A 422 21.73 8.15 -9.67
CA LYS A 422 20.40 7.56 -9.81
C LYS A 422 20.03 7.44 -11.29
N LEU A 423 19.02 6.63 -11.60
CA LEU A 423 18.54 6.46 -12.97
C LEU A 423 17.81 7.71 -13.45
N ILE A 424 18.26 8.27 -14.58
CA ILE A 424 17.69 9.50 -15.13
C ILE A 424 16.39 9.20 -15.88
N ILE A 425 15.34 9.94 -15.52
CA ILE A 425 14.02 9.85 -16.13
C ILE A 425 13.51 11.21 -16.61
N ASP A 426 12.52 11.16 -17.48
CA ASP A 426 11.73 12.30 -17.88
C ASP A 426 10.53 12.55 -16.94
N GLN A 427 9.75 13.61 -17.19
CA GLN A 427 8.57 13.95 -16.40
C GLN A 427 7.47 12.87 -16.43
N ASN A 428 7.52 11.95 -17.39
CA ASN A 428 6.59 10.83 -17.57
C ASN A 428 7.19 9.50 -17.07
N CYS A 429 8.22 9.57 -16.22
CA CYS A 429 8.92 8.39 -15.67
C CYS A 429 9.61 7.52 -16.73
N LYS A 430 9.87 8.06 -17.92
CA LYS A 430 10.49 7.35 -19.04
C LYS A 430 12.00 7.55 -19.03
N THR A 431 12.76 6.50 -19.33
CA THR A 431 14.23 6.58 -19.44
C THR A 431 14.67 7.08 -20.83
N ASN A 432 15.95 6.98 -21.15
CA ASN A 432 16.46 7.19 -22.52
C ASN A 432 16.02 6.09 -23.51
N ASP A 433 15.40 5.01 -23.04
CA ASP A 433 14.75 3.99 -23.86
C ASP A 433 13.24 4.21 -23.98
N ASN A 434 12.66 3.88 -25.14
CA ASN A 434 11.24 4.08 -25.40
C ASN A 434 10.31 3.12 -24.66
N PHE A 435 10.84 1.97 -24.22
CA PHE A 435 10.05 0.90 -23.62
C PHE A 435 10.46 0.61 -22.17
N ILE A 436 11.39 1.38 -21.61
CA ILE A 436 11.85 1.25 -20.22
C ILE A 436 11.45 2.50 -19.44
N TYR A 437 10.68 2.26 -18.39
CA TYR A 437 10.20 3.24 -17.43
C TYR A 437 10.84 2.96 -16.07
N ALA A 438 10.92 3.98 -15.23
CA ALA A 438 11.44 3.82 -13.88
C ALA A 438 10.76 4.78 -12.92
N ALA A 439 10.58 4.35 -11.68
CA ALA A 439 9.94 5.16 -10.65
C ALA A 439 10.42 4.82 -9.24
N GLY A 440 10.10 5.72 -8.30
CA GLY A 440 10.52 5.62 -6.90
C GLY A 440 11.94 6.13 -6.66
N PRO A 441 12.47 5.93 -5.44
CA PRO A 441 13.74 6.52 -5.00
C PRO A 441 15.00 6.18 -5.84
N LEU A 442 14.91 5.16 -6.70
CA LEU A 442 15.94 4.80 -7.70
C LEU A 442 16.20 5.92 -8.72
N THR A 443 15.22 6.81 -8.90
CA THR A 443 15.16 7.71 -10.05
C THR A 443 15.43 9.17 -9.70
N ARG A 444 15.89 9.91 -10.70
CA ARG A 444 16.09 11.36 -10.66
C ARG A 444 15.61 11.98 -11.97
N PHE A 445 14.96 13.13 -11.92
CA PHE A 445 14.55 13.82 -13.13
C PHE A 445 15.76 14.41 -13.88
N SER A 446 15.70 14.38 -15.20
CA SER A 446 16.73 14.99 -16.05
C SER A 446 16.91 16.48 -15.73
N SER A 447 18.16 16.92 -15.64
CA SER A 447 18.52 18.33 -15.38
C SER A 447 17.91 19.33 -16.35
N LYS A 448 17.49 18.89 -17.54
CA LYS A 448 16.78 19.71 -18.54
C LYS A 448 15.46 20.31 -18.03
N TYR A 449 14.84 19.69 -17.03
CA TYR A 449 13.60 20.20 -16.42
C TYR A 449 13.86 21.25 -15.33
N ASN A 450 15.13 21.54 -15.01
CA ASN A 450 15.55 22.52 -14.00
C ASN A 450 14.76 22.39 -12.67
N THR A 451 14.57 21.15 -12.23
CA THR A 451 13.79 20.82 -11.04
C THR A 451 14.68 20.18 -9.99
N LEU A 452 14.41 20.49 -8.73
CA LEU A 452 15.02 19.85 -7.56
C LEU A 452 14.15 18.69 -7.03
N TRP A 453 12.97 18.48 -7.61
CA TRP A 453 12.12 17.35 -7.25
C TRP A 453 12.79 16.03 -7.60
N GLU A 454 12.57 15.03 -6.76
CA GLU A 454 12.94 13.63 -6.99
C GLU A 454 11.83 12.75 -6.43
N HIS A 455 11.64 11.55 -6.96
CA HIS A 455 10.65 10.61 -6.44
C HIS A 455 10.90 10.21 -4.96
N SER A 456 12.12 10.38 -4.43
CA SER A 456 12.39 10.20 -2.99
C SER A 456 11.72 11.22 -2.09
N PHE A 457 11.29 12.37 -2.63
CA PHE A 457 10.56 13.41 -1.89
C PHE A 457 9.05 13.32 -2.08
N LEU A 458 8.56 12.26 -2.72
CA LEU A 458 7.15 12.09 -3.06
C LEU A 458 6.59 10.83 -2.40
N ASN A 459 5.26 10.78 -2.27
CA ASN A 459 4.57 9.57 -1.88
C ASN A 459 4.73 8.49 -2.98
N SER A 460 5.34 7.35 -2.61
CA SER A 460 5.62 6.25 -3.55
C SER A 460 4.36 5.61 -4.13
N ARG A 461 3.26 5.56 -3.37
CA ARG A 461 1.98 5.06 -3.85
C ARG A 461 1.42 5.98 -4.95
N GLN A 462 1.37 7.29 -4.73
CA GLN A 462 0.90 8.24 -5.74
C GLN A 462 1.74 8.17 -7.02
N VAL A 463 3.08 8.07 -6.90
CA VAL A 463 3.98 7.87 -8.04
C VAL A 463 3.62 6.59 -8.81
N GLY A 464 3.34 5.48 -8.11
CA GLY A 464 2.92 4.22 -8.72
C GLY A 464 1.57 4.29 -9.45
N ILE A 465 0.57 4.96 -8.87
CA ILE A 465 -0.74 5.20 -9.52
C ILE A 465 -0.55 5.99 -10.81
N ASN A 466 0.24 7.06 -10.76
CA ASN A 466 0.50 7.94 -11.89
C ASN A 466 1.20 7.19 -13.03
N LEU A 467 2.22 6.38 -12.71
CA LEU A 467 2.90 5.54 -13.69
C LEU A 467 1.96 4.48 -14.28
N ALA A 468 1.11 3.84 -13.47
CA ALA A 468 0.13 2.87 -13.96
C ALA A 468 -0.82 3.48 -14.99
N ASN A 469 -1.39 4.64 -14.67
CA ASN A 469 -2.28 5.37 -15.58
C ASN A 469 -1.57 5.75 -16.89
N ARG A 470 -0.28 6.08 -16.84
CA ARG A 470 0.52 6.31 -18.04
C ARG A 470 0.64 5.05 -18.90
N ILE A 471 1.02 3.91 -18.30
CA ILE A 471 1.14 2.65 -19.04
C ILE A 471 -0.20 2.22 -19.63
N ILE A 472 -1.31 2.35 -18.88
CA ILE A 472 -2.66 2.11 -19.41
C ILE A 472 -2.86 2.90 -20.71
N ARG A 473 -2.65 4.22 -20.71
CA ARG A 473 -2.83 5.05 -21.91
C ARG A 473 -1.95 4.64 -23.09
N LEU A 474 -0.69 4.27 -22.82
CA LEU A 474 0.23 3.79 -23.86
C LEU A 474 -0.24 2.48 -24.48
N THR A 475 -0.73 1.55 -23.66
CA THR A 475 -1.26 0.26 -24.13
C THR A 475 -2.60 0.40 -24.85
N THR A 476 -3.39 1.42 -24.52
CA THR A 476 -4.72 1.66 -25.11
C THR A 476 -4.70 2.64 -26.27
N LYS A 477 -3.56 3.28 -26.54
CA LYS A 477 -3.37 4.34 -27.56
C LYS A 477 -4.28 5.55 -27.35
N ASP A 478 -4.56 5.87 -26.09
CA ASP A 478 -5.25 7.11 -25.73
C ASP A 478 -4.24 8.27 -25.75
N ASN A 479 -4.47 9.25 -26.63
CA ASN A 479 -3.56 10.38 -26.86
C ASN A 479 -3.86 11.59 -25.97
N SER A 480 -4.74 11.45 -24.97
CA SER A 480 -4.96 12.49 -23.97
C SER A 480 -3.75 12.58 -23.01
N ASP A 481 -2.78 13.42 -23.36
CA ASP A 481 -1.72 13.82 -22.44
C ASP A 481 -2.22 14.96 -21.54
N PRO A 482 -2.51 14.74 -20.25
CA PRO A 482 -2.74 15.84 -19.35
C PRO A 482 -1.42 16.61 -19.22
N PHE A 483 -1.49 17.93 -19.35
CA PHE A 483 -0.40 18.79 -18.93
C PHE A 483 -0.30 18.68 -17.40
N LEU A 484 0.87 18.34 -16.88
CA LEU A 484 1.08 18.04 -15.46
C LEU A 484 2.03 19.08 -14.85
N ASP A 485 1.48 19.95 -14.02
CA ASP A 485 2.27 20.77 -13.10
C ASP A 485 2.73 19.91 -11.92
N PHE A 486 4.04 19.86 -11.65
CA PHE A 486 4.64 18.97 -10.64
C PHE A 486 4.09 19.21 -9.23
N GLU A 487 3.83 20.46 -8.84
CA GLU A 487 3.34 20.78 -7.49
C GLU A 487 1.86 20.43 -7.30
N SER A 488 1.07 20.55 -8.37
CA SER A 488 -0.35 20.22 -8.36
C SER A 488 -0.61 18.71 -8.44
N TYR A 489 0.35 17.94 -8.97
CA TYR A 489 0.16 16.52 -9.28
C TYR A 489 0.50 15.55 -8.13
N TYR A 490 1.29 16.00 -7.15
CA TYR A 490 1.72 15.18 -6.01
C TYR A 490 1.29 15.79 -4.68
N SER A 491 0.03 15.57 -4.30
CA SER A 491 -0.57 16.08 -3.06
C SER A 491 -0.54 15.10 -1.89
N ASP A 492 -0.32 13.82 -2.15
CA ASP A 492 -0.38 12.77 -1.13
C ASP A 492 0.79 12.90 -0.13
N PRO A 493 0.53 12.68 1.18
CA PRO A 493 1.56 12.83 2.20
C PRO A 493 2.62 11.74 2.12
N ILE A 494 3.84 12.06 2.54
CA ILE A 494 4.84 11.06 2.87
C ILE A 494 4.50 10.52 4.27
N VAL A 495 4.32 9.21 4.38
CA VAL A 495 4.07 8.52 5.65
C VAL A 495 5.32 7.73 6.04
N LEU A 496 5.90 8.06 7.19
CA LEU A 496 7.05 7.37 7.75
C LEU A 496 6.66 6.66 9.05
N ASN A 497 6.88 5.35 9.09
CA ASN A 497 6.62 4.51 10.27
C ASN A 497 7.95 3.91 10.74
N HIS A 498 8.34 4.17 11.98
CA HIS A 498 9.56 3.62 12.57
C HIS A 498 9.22 2.87 13.84
N SER A 499 9.49 1.56 13.86
CA SER A 499 9.56 0.81 15.10
C SER A 499 10.76 1.30 15.91
N LEU A 500 10.51 1.52 17.19
CA LEU A 500 11.48 1.97 18.17
C LEU A 500 11.62 0.89 19.26
N PRO A 501 12.77 0.85 19.95
CA PRO A 501 12.96 -0.02 21.09
C PRO A 501 11.81 0.11 22.11
N MET A 502 11.57 -0.98 22.84
CA MET A 502 10.54 -1.05 23.89
C MET A 502 9.09 -1.01 23.37
N GLN A 503 8.82 -1.58 22.19
CA GLN A 503 7.48 -1.70 21.61
C GLN A 503 6.80 -0.33 21.40
N ARG A 504 7.56 0.66 20.96
CA ARG A 504 7.06 2.00 20.60
C ARG A 504 7.17 2.21 19.10
N MET A 505 6.32 3.06 18.57
CA MET A 505 6.33 3.41 17.15
C MET A 505 6.30 4.92 16.99
N LEU A 506 7.14 5.42 16.10
CA LEU A 506 7.11 6.79 15.60
C LEU A 506 6.44 6.82 14.23
N LEU A 507 5.39 7.65 14.13
CA LEU A 507 4.69 7.98 12.90
C LEU A 507 4.93 9.45 12.56
N ASP A 508 5.47 9.71 11.39
CA ASP A 508 5.62 11.07 10.84
C ASP A 508 4.93 11.12 9.47
N ILE A 509 3.83 11.88 9.40
CA ILE A 509 3.07 12.15 8.18
C ILE A 509 3.35 13.59 7.81
N LYS A 510 3.92 13.83 6.63
CA LYS A 510 4.32 15.17 6.21
C LYS A 510 4.03 15.43 4.75
N LYS A 511 3.86 16.71 4.43
CA LYS A 511 3.77 17.16 3.04
C LYS A 511 5.04 16.80 2.26
N PRO A 512 4.93 16.36 0.99
CA PRO A 512 6.05 16.31 0.06
C PRO A 512 6.76 17.68 0.00
N LEU A 513 8.04 17.69 0.36
CA LEU A 513 8.86 18.90 0.45
C LEU A 513 10.23 18.61 -0.13
N ILE A 514 10.73 19.54 -0.95
CA ILE A 514 12.12 19.50 -1.40
C ILE A 514 13.00 19.92 -0.22
N PRO A 515 14.01 19.11 0.18
CA PRO A 515 14.97 19.53 1.19
C PRO A 515 15.60 20.88 0.83
N HIS A 516 15.74 21.78 1.81
CA HIS A 516 16.32 23.12 1.68
C HIS A 516 15.46 24.23 1.06
N LEU A 517 14.29 23.92 0.49
CA LEU A 517 13.27 24.91 0.13
C LEU A 517 12.26 25.05 1.28
N LYS A 518 12.67 25.69 2.37
CA LYS A 518 11.75 26.07 3.44
C LYS A 518 10.96 27.31 2.99
N LEU A 519 9.81 27.10 2.35
CA LEU A 519 8.78 28.13 2.32
C LEU A 519 8.24 28.22 3.75
N GLU A 520 8.70 29.21 4.51
CA GLU A 520 8.20 29.52 5.85
C GLU A 520 6.75 30.03 5.75
N THR A 521 5.81 29.13 5.54
CA THR A 521 4.42 29.43 5.84
C THR A 521 4.27 29.44 7.35
N PRO A 522 3.61 30.43 7.97
CA PRO A 522 3.34 30.39 9.39
C PRO A 522 2.49 29.15 9.69
N VAL A 523 3.09 28.24 10.45
CA VAL A 523 2.47 27.00 10.91
C VAL A 523 2.18 27.15 12.39
N LYS A 524 0.93 26.91 12.78
CA LYS A 524 0.56 26.78 14.19
C LYS A 524 0.76 25.33 14.60
N LYS A 525 1.71 25.11 15.51
CA LYS A 525 1.97 23.80 16.10
C LYS A 525 1.12 23.63 17.36
N ILE A 526 0.34 22.56 17.43
CA ILE A 526 -0.29 22.09 18.68
C ILE A 526 0.35 20.77 19.07
N GLU A 527 0.56 20.56 20.37
CA GLU A 527 1.20 19.35 20.88
C GLU A 527 0.65 18.94 22.24
N SER A 528 0.69 17.64 22.52
CA SER A 528 0.40 17.08 23.83
C SER A 528 1.41 16.00 24.16
N ASN A 529 1.88 15.98 25.41
CA ASN A 529 2.64 14.88 25.97
C ASN A 529 1.86 14.33 27.18
N ALA A 530 1.09 13.27 26.94
CA ALA A 530 0.21 12.65 27.92
C ALA A 530 0.46 11.15 27.93
N ASN A 531 0.45 10.51 29.11
CA ASN A 531 0.57 9.06 29.24
C ASN A 531 1.80 8.44 28.55
N ASN A 532 2.95 9.14 28.54
CA ASN A 532 4.16 8.76 27.79
C ASN A 532 3.92 8.59 26.27
N GLN A 533 2.98 9.35 25.72
CA GLN A 533 2.69 9.43 24.29
C GLN A 533 2.80 10.89 23.85
N TYR A 534 3.45 11.09 22.70
CA TYR A 534 3.61 12.41 22.11
C TYR A 534 2.76 12.49 20.84
N CYS A 535 2.02 13.58 20.70
CA CYS A 535 1.28 13.88 19.49
C CYS A 535 1.44 15.36 19.17
N SER A 536 1.80 15.65 17.93
CA SER A 536 1.87 17.01 17.41
C SER A 536 1.20 17.12 16.05
N LEU A 537 0.46 18.22 15.85
CA LEU A 537 -0.11 18.61 14.58
C LEU A 537 0.41 19.99 14.19
N GLU A 538 0.85 20.10 12.95
CA GLU A 538 1.25 21.36 12.31
C GLU A 538 0.15 21.80 11.37
N ILE A 539 -0.46 22.96 11.65
CA ILE A 539 -1.60 23.51 10.90
C ILE A 539 -1.13 24.76 10.15
N ASN A 540 -1.37 24.83 8.85
CA ASN A 540 -1.01 26.02 8.07
C ASN A 540 -1.93 27.22 8.37
N ALA A 541 -1.57 28.40 7.86
CA ALA A 541 -2.35 29.63 7.99
C ALA A 541 -3.82 29.49 7.51
N ASN A 542 -4.07 28.61 6.55
CA ASN A 542 -5.40 28.33 6.00
C ASN A 542 -6.19 27.31 6.82
N GLY A 543 -5.66 26.83 7.95
CA GLY A 543 -6.34 25.91 8.85
C GLY A 543 -6.24 24.42 8.49
N TYR A 544 -5.42 24.05 7.51
CA TYR A 544 -5.22 22.65 7.10
C TYR A 544 -4.02 22.01 7.79
N ILE A 545 -4.18 20.75 8.21
CA ILE A 545 -3.09 19.96 8.80
C ILE A 545 -2.07 19.59 7.73
N GLN A 546 -0.80 19.95 7.94
CA GLN A 546 0.31 19.72 7.01
C GLN A 546 1.37 18.74 7.53
N ARG A 547 1.44 18.54 8.84
CA ARG A 547 2.27 17.50 9.45
C ARG A 547 1.58 16.90 10.66
N ILE A 548 1.76 15.60 10.85
CA ILE A 548 1.27 14.83 12.00
C ILE A 548 2.45 14.00 12.48
N THR A 549 2.79 14.20 13.74
CA THR A 549 3.88 13.47 14.37
C THR A 549 3.33 12.80 15.62
N ILE A 550 3.30 11.47 15.62
CA ILE A 550 2.76 10.68 16.71
C ILE A 550 3.80 9.68 17.17
N LEU A 551 3.91 9.57 18.47
CA LEU A 551 4.70 8.58 19.12
C LEU A 551 3.88 7.93 20.23
N ALA A 552 3.67 6.63 20.08
CA ALA A 552 2.88 5.84 21.01
C ALA A 552 3.45 4.42 21.11
N SER A 553 2.86 3.59 21.98
CA SER A 553 3.10 2.15 21.95
C SER A 553 2.60 1.57 20.63
N GLU A 554 3.28 0.53 20.12
CA GLU A 554 2.90 -0.15 18.87
C GLU A 554 1.44 -0.64 18.91
N ALA A 555 1.00 -1.18 20.05
CA ALA A 555 -0.37 -1.66 20.24
C ALA A 555 -1.45 -0.56 20.11
N ASN A 556 -1.10 0.70 20.37
CA ASN A 556 -2.04 1.83 20.30
C ASN A 556 -1.97 2.58 18.96
N MET A 557 -1.05 2.22 18.07
CA MET A 557 -0.79 2.97 16.85
C MET A 557 -1.84 2.68 15.76
N LYS A 558 -2.67 3.68 15.45
CA LYS A 558 -3.71 3.62 14.43
C LYS A 558 -3.35 4.40 13.17
N THR A 559 -2.25 4.04 12.52
CA THR A 559 -1.64 4.75 11.37
C THR A 559 -2.63 5.16 10.27
N LYS A 560 -3.59 4.28 9.94
CA LYS A 560 -4.60 4.54 8.89
C LYS A 560 -5.51 5.71 9.26
N ASN A 561 -5.95 5.79 10.52
CA ASN A 561 -6.81 6.86 11.00
C ASN A 561 -6.06 8.21 10.98
N TYR A 562 -4.80 8.20 11.40
CA TYR A 562 -3.98 9.41 11.42
C TYR A 562 -3.66 9.93 10.03
N SER A 563 -3.41 9.04 9.06
CA SER A 563 -3.16 9.41 7.66
C SER A 563 -4.33 10.17 7.04
N PHE A 564 -5.57 9.88 7.46
CA PHE A 564 -6.77 10.58 6.97
C PHE A 564 -6.84 12.03 7.40
N LEU A 565 -6.27 12.39 8.56
CA LEU A 565 -6.29 13.76 9.06
C LEU A 565 -5.43 14.71 8.22
N TYR A 566 -4.48 14.16 7.47
CA TYR A 566 -3.61 14.95 6.61
C TYR A 566 -4.43 15.75 5.59
N ASN A 567 -4.08 17.03 5.44
CA ASN A 567 -4.76 17.98 4.57
C ASN A 567 -6.27 18.14 4.86
N LYS A 568 -6.72 17.81 6.08
CA LYS A 568 -8.07 18.16 6.56
C LYS A 568 -8.03 19.48 7.32
N HIS A 569 -9.10 20.25 7.19
CA HIS A 569 -9.25 21.52 7.89
C HIS A 569 -9.59 21.27 9.37
N HIS A 570 -8.93 21.97 10.29
CA HIS A 570 -9.09 21.76 11.75
C HIS A 570 -10.55 21.93 12.24
N LYS A 571 -11.37 22.72 11.55
CA LYS A 571 -12.79 22.90 11.85
C LYS A 571 -13.62 21.64 11.64
N LEU A 572 -13.28 20.81 10.64
CA LEU A 572 -13.92 19.51 10.39
C LEU A 572 -13.70 18.53 11.55
N LEU A 573 -12.63 18.75 12.31
CA LEU A 573 -12.26 17.95 13.47
C LEU A 573 -12.85 18.56 14.76
N LEU A 574 -14.14 18.89 14.73
CA LEU A 574 -14.88 19.49 15.84
C LEU A 574 -14.28 20.81 16.36
N ASN A 575 -13.82 21.68 15.47
CA ASN A 575 -13.13 22.94 15.82
C ASN A 575 -11.91 22.71 16.73
N LEU A 576 -11.09 21.71 16.39
CA LEU A 576 -9.93 21.25 17.18
C LEU A 576 -9.08 22.40 17.75
N LEU A 577 -8.72 23.38 16.91
CA LEU A 577 -7.85 24.47 17.31
C LEU A 577 -8.43 25.32 18.45
N SER A 578 -9.72 25.70 18.36
CA SER A 578 -10.41 26.45 19.41
C SER A 578 -10.46 25.65 20.71
N ARG A 579 -10.85 24.37 20.62
CA ARG A 579 -10.94 23.49 21.80
C ARG A 579 -9.59 23.29 22.48
N TYR A 580 -8.51 23.23 21.71
CA TYR A 580 -7.15 23.13 22.24
C TYR A 580 -6.74 24.42 22.96
N GLU A 581 -7.02 25.60 22.37
CA GLU A 581 -6.77 26.90 23.00
C GLU A 581 -7.58 27.10 24.28
N ASP A 582 -8.81 26.58 24.30
CA ASP A 582 -9.70 26.60 25.47
C ASP A 582 -9.30 25.56 26.54
N GLY A 583 -8.25 24.77 26.32
CA GLY A 583 -7.78 23.73 27.25
C GLY A 583 -8.68 22.50 27.36
N LEU A 584 -9.63 22.32 26.44
CA LEU A 584 -10.58 21.20 26.41
C LEU A 584 -9.96 19.91 25.84
N VAL A 585 -8.76 19.99 25.26
CA VAL A 585 -8.03 18.86 24.65
C VAL A 585 -6.68 18.68 25.35
N PRO A 586 -6.65 18.10 26.58
CA PRO A 586 -5.40 17.87 27.31
C PRO A 586 -4.57 16.72 26.71
N ASP A 587 -5.22 15.71 26.13
CA ASP A 587 -4.61 14.58 25.43
C ASP A 587 -5.08 14.58 23.97
N LEU A 588 -4.19 15.02 23.07
CA LEU A 588 -4.50 15.17 21.65
C LEU A 588 -4.66 13.80 20.97
N LEU A 589 -3.89 12.80 21.39
CA LEU A 589 -3.92 11.48 20.78
C LEU A 589 -5.21 10.74 21.15
N GLN A 590 -5.62 10.82 22.41
CA GLN A 590 -6.91 10.28 22.85
C GLN A 590 -8.08 10.99 22.15
N PHE A 591 -8.02 12.32 22.01
CA PHE A 591 -9.04 13.07 21.27
C PHE A 591 -9.15 12.60 19.82
N ILE A 592 -8.03 12.47 19.11
CA ILE A 592 -7.98 11.99 17.73
C ILE A 592 -8.54 10.55 17.61
N ASN A 593 -8.20 9.69 18.56
CA ASN A 593 -8.70 8.32 18.60
C ASN A 593 -10.22 8.29 18.83
N ASN A 594 -10.76 9.22 19.62
CA ASN A 594 -12.21 9.37 19.84
C ASN A 594 -12.94 9.94 18.62
N LEU A 595 -12.28 10.70 17.74
CA LEU A 595 -12.87 11.15 16.47
C LEU A 595 -13.34 9.98 15.59
N ALA A 596 -12.76 8.79 15.79
CA ALA A 596 -13.14 7.57 15.08
C ALA A 596 -14.59 7.14 15.36
N ASN A 597 -15.11 7.49 16.53
CA ASN A 597 -16.48 7.19 16.91
C ASN A 597 -17.51 8.06 16.17
N TYR A 598 -17.07 9.11 15.47
CA TYR A 598 -17.94 10.00 14.68
C TYR A 598 -17.97 9.64 13.19
N HIS A 599 -17.47 8.46 12.80
CA HIS A 599 -17.37 8.00 11.40
C HIS A 599 -16.66 8.96 10.44
N LEU A 600 -15.94 9.96 10.96
CA LEU A 600 -15.20 10.95 10.16
C LEU A 600 -14.08 10.31 9.33
N TYR A 601 -13.55 9.16 9.76
CA TYR A 601 -12.54 8.38 9.05
C TYR A 601 -13.13 7.37 8.05
N SER A 602 -14.45 7.35 7.86
CA SER A 602 -15.07 6.42 6.92
C SER A 602 -14.73 6.78 5.47
N GLN A 603 -14.54 5.75 4.65
CA GLN A 603 -14.28 5.92 3.22
C GLN A 603 -15.46 6.61 2.51
N ASP A 604 -16.68 6.39 2.99
CA ASP A 604 -17.90 6.95 2.39
C ASP A 604 -17.92 8.49 2.49
N VAL A 605 -17.36 9.06 3.56
CA VAL A 605 -17.15 10.51 3.70
C VAL A 605 -16.12 11.04 2.71
N GLU A 606 -15.03 10.29 2.50
CA GLU A 606 -13.97 10.66 1.53
C GLU A 606 -14.51 10.67 0.10
N ASP A 607 -15.26 9.64 -0.28
CA ASP A 607 -15.90 9.48 -1.59
C ASP A 607 -16.92 10.61 -1.82
N LEU A 608 -17.73 10.95 -0.81
CA LEU A 608 -18.66 12.09 -0.83
C LEU A 608 -17.95 13.42 -1.09
N TYR A 609 -16.85 13.70 -0.37
CA TYR A 609 -16.07 14.93 -0.57
C TYR A 609 -15.46 15.01 -1.97
N HIS A 610 -14.95 13.88 -2.50
CA HIS A 610 -14.39 13.83 -3.84
C HIS A 610 -15.46 14.09 -4.91
N GLU A 611 -16.64 13.49 -4.77
CA GLU A 611 -17.78 13.73 -5.66
C GLU A 611 -18.25 15.19 -5.61
N LEU A 612 -18.42 15.76 -4.41
CA LEU A 612 -18.75 17.18 -4.25
C LEU A 612 -17.70 18.09 -4.90
N GLY A 613 -16.40 17.81 -4.68
CA GLY A 613 -15.30 18.55 -5.31
C GLY A 613 -15.35 18.50 -6.84
N SER A 614 -15.61 17.31 -7.41
CA SER A 614 -15.74 17.12 -8.86
C SER A 614 -16.91 17.92 -9.46
N ILE A 615 -18.05 17.97 -8.76
CA ILE A 615 -19.23 18.71 -9.17
C ILE A 615 -18.99 20.22 -9.08
N ILE A 616 -18.37 20.69 -7.99
CA ILE A 616 -17.98 22.10 -7.81
C ILE A 616 -17.00 22.54 -8.91
N SER A 617 -16.12 21.66 -9.38
CA SER A 617 -15.19 21.96 -10.47
C SER A 617 -15.85 21.91 -11.86
N GLY A 618 -16.92 21.12 -12.04
CA GLY A 618 -17.58 20.89 -13.32
C GLY A 618 -18.76 21.81 -13.65
N GLN A 619 -19.33 22.52 -12.67
CA GLN A 619 -20.45 23.45 -12.86
C GLN A 619 -20.12 24.83 -12.28
N ALA A 620 -19.73 25.77 -13.14
CA ALA A 620 -19.33 27.12 -12.72
C ALA A 620 -20.51 28.07 -12.40
N ASP A 621 -21.72 27.80 -12.91
CA ASP A 621 -22.84 28.76 -12.92
C ASP A 621 -24.06 28.32 -12.08
N ASN A 622 -23.87 27.55 -11.00
CA ASN A 622 -24.96 27.21 -10.08
C ASN A 622 -24.89 28.09 -8.82
N PRO A 623 -25.96 28.82 -8.45
CA PRO A 623 -25.98 29.69 -7.25
C PRO A 623 -25.77 28.92 -5.94
N VAL A 624 -26.08 27.62 -5.89
CA VAL A 624 -25.76 26.75 -4.74
C VAL A 624 -24.26 26.46 -4.68
N ILE A 625 -23.59 26.32 -5.83
CA ILE A 625 -22.13 26.12 -5.91
C ILE A 625 -21.39 27.41 -5.54
N GLU A 626 -21.91 28.59 -5.88
CA GLU A 626 -21.38 29.87 -5.36
C GLU A 626 -21.54 29.98 -3.84
N LYS A 627 -22.69 29.59 -3.27
CA LYS A 627 -22.87 29.54 -1.81
C LYS A 627 -21.90 28.56 -1.15
N ILE A 628 -21.67 27.37 -1.72
CA ILE A 628 -20.71 26.37 -1.21
C ILE A 628 -19.27 26.87 -1.33
N ARG A 629 -18.90 27.54 -2.43
CA ARG A 629 -17.57 28.14 -2.62
C ARG A 629 -17.31 29.30 -1.64
N ASN A 630 -18.35 30.05 -1.29
CA ASN A 630 -18.27 31.18 -0.36
C ASN A 630 -18.49 30.79 1.11
N ALA A 631 -19.03 29.59 1.37
CA ALA A 631 -19.20 29.05 2.71
C ALA A 631 -17.88 28.48 3.24
N GLN A 632 -17.28 29.18 4.20
CA GLN A 632 -16.04 28.73 4.85
C GLN A 632 -16.23 27.49 5.77
N THR A 633 -17.47 27.07 6.04
CA THR A 633 -17.87 25.85 6.77
C THR A 633 -19.35 25.52 6.48
N ILE A 634 -19.73 24.24 6.43
CA ILE A 634 -21.13 23.78 6.40
C ILE A 634 -21.33 22.76 7.54
N SER A 635 -22.18 23.06 8.51
CA SER A 635 -22.59 22.11 9.57
C SER A 635 -23.51 21.02 9.02
N SER A 636 -23.66 19.88 9.71
CA SER A 636 -24.56 18.79 9.27
C SER A 636 -26.01 19.27 9.04
N ARG A 637 -26.44 20.30 9.77
CA ARG A 637 -27.77 20.90 9.67
C ARG A 637 -27.88 21.88 8.48
N GLU A 638 -26.83 22.68 8.24
CA GLU A 638 -26.74 23.54 7.05
C GLU A 638 -26.56 22.73 5.76
N MET A 639 -25.93 21.55 5.83
CA MET A 639 -25.83 20.61 4.71
C MET A 639 -27.23 20.12 4.32
N LEU A 640 -28.09 19.81 5.28
CA LEU A 640 -29.50 19.45 5.09
C LEU A 640 -30.35 20.60 4.53
N GLU A 641 -30.06 21.84 4.90
CA GLU A 641 -30.76 23.03 4.38
C GLU A 641 -30.32 23.40 2.95
N LEU A 642 -29.01 23.42 2.68
CA LEU A 642 -28.46 23.59 1.32
C LEU A 642 -28.93 22.47 0.39
N PHE A 643 -29.10 21.26 0.91
CA PHE A 643 -29.65 20.10 0.21
C PHE A 643 -31.12 20.28 -0.20
N ASN A 644 -31.96 20.83 0.68
CA ASN A 644 -33.35 21.15 0.34
C ASN A 644 -33.46 22.25 -0.74
N GLU A 645 -32.56 23.23 -0.72
CA GLU A 645 -32.45 24.24 -1.79
C GLU A 645 -31.94 23.60 -3.10
N TRP A 646 -30.99 22.67 -3.02
CA TRP A 646 -30.41 21.99 -4.19
C TRP A 646 -31.39 21.05 -4.89
N GLN A 647 -32.33 20.43 -4.15
CA GLN A 647 -33.43 19.64 -4.73
C GLN A 647 -34.30 20.44 -5.72
N GLN A 648 -34.45 21.76 -5.52
CA GLN A 648 -35.24 22.60 -6.44
C GLN A 648 -34.55 22.81 -7.79
N PHE A 649 -33.22 22.59 -7.88
CA PHE A 649 -32.42 22.82 -9.09
C PHE A 649 -32.09 21.55 -9.88
N GLY A 650 -32.60 20.39 -9.47
CA GLY A 650 -32.72 19.19 -10.30
C GLY A 650 -31.43 18.63 -10.89
N VAL A 651 -30.52 18.08 -10.07
CA VAL A 651 -29.40 17.25 -10.55
C VAL A 651 -29.12 16.05 -9.62
N ARG A 652 -29.21 14.83 -10.20
CA ARG A 652 -28.79 13.46 -9.78
C ARG A 652 -29.24 12.89 -8.42
N GLU A 653 -30.10 11.86 -8.51
CA GLU A 653 -30.57 10.97 -7.43
C GLU A 653 -29.45 10.26 -6.65
N THR A 654 -28.25 10.07 -7.20
CA THR A 654 -27.17 9.30 -6.56
C THR A 654 -26.54 9.99 -5.34
N LEU A 655 -26.51 11.33 -5.30
CA LEU A 655 -25.99 12.08 -4.14
C LEU A 655 -27.04 12.18 -3.01
N HIS A 656 -28.32 12.11 -3.37
CA HIS A 656 -29.44 12.09 -2.45
C HIS A 656 -29.38 10.87 -1.53
N ASP A 657 -29.16 9.69 -2.09
CA ASP A 657 -29.18 8.44 -1.33
C ASP A 657 -27.94 8.31 -0.42
N ARG A 658 -26.76 8.75 -0.89
CA ARG A 658 -25.53 8.70 -0.09
C ARG A 658 -25.50 9.69 1.08
N VAL A 659 -26.04 10.90 0.90
CA VAL A 659 -26.14 11.87 1.99
C VAL A 659 -27.18 11.43 3.01
N ILE A 660 -28.32 10.86 2.57
CA ILE A 660 -29.33 10.27 3.47
C ILE A 660 -28.76 9.06 4.22
N GLU A 661 -28.00 8.18 3.56
CA GLU A 661 -27.36 7.05 4.21
C GLU A 661 -26.29 7.52 5.22
N TYR A 662 -25.49 8.54 4.91
CA TYR A 662 -24.55 9.14 5.86
C TYR A 662 -25.25 9.77 7.07
N VAL A 663 -26.32 10.53 6.85
CA VAL A 663 -27.12 11.10 7.94
C VAL A 663 -27.75 9.99 8.79
N ASN A 664 -28.21 8.90 8.18
CA ASN A 664 -28.78 7.76 8.88
C ASN A 664 -27.72 6.91 9.62
N THR A 665 -26.50 6.79 9.10
CA THR A 665 -25.39 6.07 9.78
C THR A 665 -24.75 6.88 10.90
N VAL A 666 -24.77 8.21 10.83
CA VAL A 666 -24.30 9.09 11.91
C VAL A 666 -25.36 9.26 13.02
N SER A 667 -26.63 8.96 12.72
CA SER A 667 -27.75 9.06 13.68
C SER A 667 -28.03 7.76 14.47
N ILE A 668 -27.30 6.68 14.17
CA ILE A 668 -27.29 5.41 14.92
C ILE A 668 -26.00 5.37 15.73
#